data_AF-A0A9W9UTR9-F1
#
_entry.id   AF-A0A9W9UTR9-F1
#
_cell.length_a   1.000
_cell.length_b   1.000
_cell.length_c   1.000
_cell.angle_alpha   90.00
_cell.angle_beta   90.00
_cell.angle_gamma   90.00
#
_symmetry.space_group_name_H-M   'P 1'
#
loop_
_entity.id
_entity.type
_entity.pdbx_description
1 polymer ?
#
loop_
_entity_poly.entity_id
_entity_poly.type
_entity_poly.pdbx_seq_one_letter_code
_entity_poly.pdbx_strand_id
1 'polypeptide(L)'
;MSYAYPRSAGASSLPSFNSVPGQASGIVRQALEGLPATAKQWFAEGASSFRGTRGRSDPRGVVGLVLRRLFTVANAIVVMWLFTLWWGERTVFQDAIDRCVWESWEKWPQGATPHHVAFIADPQLVDPHTYPGRPWPLSTLTVKYTDQYMRRAFASIQDNLEPDSVLFLGDLFDGGREWATSTSVSPEDRYKKIKDSFWKKEYGRFMKIFMDPWLKQYSDPVDGRGRRIIASLPGNHDLGFGNGIQEPVRRRFQSHFGNGNRVDIIGNHTFVSIDTVSLSAMDQPDPLTGSSRTSEGEEDEFARPIWKDADEFLDQMVTHKATAETEELRVLQNRSEDVLFKHRIVEAGDDSVEQLPNPKSAGFPTILLTHVPLYRKAATPCGPLRERLPPSAPGLEEDEPNSLRLGGGYQYQNVLTQTISNELVSKAGPNVVQVYSGDDHDYCEVIHREFNGSPNEITVKSLSWAMGVRHPGFLLTSLWNPIDPITGETTQKSSSPTIQNHLCLLPDQLGIFIHYLCILGLSITILLAQALYTTFYSPELPTPRERLRPPPLRETHLPPQPPVPDIRSTFPSGGLIGRAGISPSPRHYPSGKPYHDTYRGLDGDDVVSTKDKGLYRPAVAAKGVRAKTVLVWRTFVRLVRSVAIAVLGVYFVLIWRW
;
A
#
# COMPACT_ATOMS: atom_id res chain seq x y z
N MET A 1 10.45 -37.52 18.56
CA MET A 1 11.47 -36.96 19.47
C MET A 1 11.49 -35.45 19.28
N SER A 2 10.76 -34.71 20.11
CA SER A 2 10.69 -33.26 20.05
C SER A 2 11.71 -32.70 21.03
N TYR A 3 12.69 -31.95 20.53
CA TYR A 3 13.65 -31.25 21.38
C TYR A 3 12.97 -30.00 21.93
N ALA A 4 12.63 -30.04 23.21
CA ALA A 4 12.34 -28.84 24.00
C ALA A 4 13.64 -28.02 24.11
N TYR A 5 13.63 -26.79 23.61
CA TYR A 5 14.70 -25.85 23.91
C TYR A 5 14.52 -25.31 25.35
N PRO A 6 15.55 -25.38 26.19
CA PRO A 6 15.50 -24.80 27.53
C PRO A 6 15.52 -23.27 27.43
N ARG A 7 14.78 -22.63 28.36
CA ARG A 7 14.82 -21.20 28.64
C ARG A 7 16.29 -20.76 28.80
N SER A 8 16.79 -19.98 27.86
CA SER A 8 18.02 -19.20 28.06
C SER A 8 17.65 -17.82 28.60
N ALA A 9 17.92 -17.64 29.89
CA ALA A 9 18.13 -16.33 30.46
C ALA A 9 19.38 -15.72 29.80
N GLY A 10 19.23 -14.53 29.20
CA GLY A 10 20.35 -13.76 28.66
C GLY A 10 20.16 -13.30 27.22
N ALA A 11 19.21 -12.40 27.01
CA ALA A 11 19.25 -11.47 25.88
C ALA A 11 19.37 -10.05 26.43
N SER A 12 20.47 -9.42 26.05
CA SER A 12 20.87 -8.05 26.33
C SER A 12 19.74 -7.03 26.23
N SER A 13 19.60 -6.24 27.30
CA SER A 13 18.85 -4.99 27.35
C SER A 13 19.19 -4.07 26.17
N LEU A 14 18.21 -3.81 25.31
CA LEU A 14 18.18 -2.68 24.37
C LEU A 14 16.98 -1.79 24.74
N PRO A 15 17.10 -0.47 24.52
CA PRO A 15 16.74 0.51 25.53
C PRO A 15 15.24 0.76 25.63
N SER A 16 14.77 0.86 26.88
CA SER A 16 13.50 1.43 27.29
C SER A 16 13.32 2.84 26.69
N PHE A 17 12.54 2.93 25.61
CA PHE A 17 11.94 4.20 25.19
C PHE A 17 10.61 4.35 25.92
N ASN A 18 10.63 5.06 27.05
CA ASN A 18 9.43 5.56 27.70
C ASN A 18 8.77 6.57 26.74
N SER A 19 7.68 6.18 26.08
CA SER A 19 6.77 7.12 25.44
C SER A 19 5.79 7.67 26.47
N VAL A 20 6.01 8.91 26.88
CA VAL A 20 5.05 9.73 27.62
C VAL A 20 3.85 10.01 26.71
N PRO A 21 2.59 9.80 27.14
CA PRO A 21 1.43 10.18 26.37
C PRO A 21 1.18 11.69 26.50
N GLY A 22 0.99 12.35 25.35
CA GLY A 22 0.42 13.69 25.26
C GLY A 22 1.40 14.79 24.82
N GLN A 23 1.42 15.10 23.52
CA GLN A 23 1.54 16.48 23.02
C GLN A 23 1.37 16.53 21.48
N ALA A 24 0.16 16.85 21.04
CA ALA A 24 -0.16 17.09 19.63
C ALA A 24 0.44 18.40 19.05
N SER A 25 1.32 19.11 19.77
CA SER A 25 1.90 20.39 19.33
C SER A 25 3.35 20.31 18.82
N GLY A 26 3.96 19.13 18.78
CA GLY A 26 5.39 18.97 18.40
C GLY A 26 5.67 18.60 16.93
N ILE A 27 4.68 18.11 16.19
CA ILE A 27 4.87 17.41 14.91
C ILE A 27 5.48 18.31 13.83
N VAL A 28 5.08 19.59 13.79
CA VAL A 28 5.58 20.55 12.79
C VAL A 28 7.06 20.90 13.03
N ARG A 29 7.47 20.98 14.30
CA ARG A 29 8.83 21.36 14.68
C ARG A 29 9.82 20.21 14.47
N GLN A 30 9.41 18.98 14.81
CA GLN A 30 10.18 17.77 14.50
C GLN A 30 10.24 17.47 12.98
N ALA A 31 9.20 17.84 12.21
CA ALA A 31 9.21 17.72 10.75
C ALA A 31 10.23 18.66 10.07
N LEU A 32 10.48 19.84 10.64
CA LEU A 32 11.49 20.79 10.15
C LEU A 32 12.93 20.34 10.45
N GLU A 33 13.14 19.57 11.52
CA GLU A 33 14.46 19.11 11.94
C GLU A 33 14.99 17.90 11.13
N GLY A 34 14.10 17.12 10.52
CA GLY A 34 14.44 15.95 9.69
C GLY A 34 14.77 16.22 8.21
N LEU A 35 14.77 17.48 7.78
CA LEU A 35 15.02 17.87 6.38
C LEU A 35 16.52 17.76 6.00
N PRO A 36 16.87 17.31 4.77
CA PRO A 36 18.24 17.36 4.26
C PRO A 36 18.73 18.82 4.22
N ALA A 37 20.05 19.03 4.36
CA ALA A 37 20.66 20.37 4.50
C ALA A 37 20.27 21.32 3.37
N THR A 38 20.13 20.80 2.14
CA THR A 38 19.63 21.53 0.96
C THR A 38 18.18 22.00 1.13
N ALA A 39 17.28 21.16 1.64
CA ALA A 39 15.90 21.56 1.89
C ALA A 39 15.79 22.60 3.02
N LYS A 40 16.61 22.47 4.08
CA LYS A 40 16.68 23.47 5.16
C LYS A 40 17.16 24.84 4.65
N GLN A 41 18.15 24.83 3.75
CA GLN A 41 18.67 26.05 3.12
C GLN A 41 17.63 26.73 2.22
N TRP A 42 16.81 25.93 1.52
CA TRP A 42 15.69 26.44 0.70
C TRP A 42 14.52 26.99 1.53
N PHE A 43 14.18 26.36 2.65
CA PHE A 43 13.20 26.92 3.60
C PHE A 43 13.70 28.20 4.26
N ALA A 44 14.99 28.28 4.59
CA ALA A 44 15.63 29.49 5.10
C ALA A 44 15.66 30.61 4.05
N GLU A 45 15.89 30.30 2.78
CA GLU A 45 15.79 31.26 1.67
C GLU A 45 14.35 31.77 1.47
N GLY A 46 13.35 30.89 1.53
CA GLY A 46 11.93 31.27 1.52
C GLY A 46 11.52 32.15 2.72
N ALA A 47 12.03 31.87 3.92
CA ALA A 47 11.79 32.66 5.13
C ALA A 47 12.59 33.98 5.15
N SER A 48 13.77 34.03 4.52
CA SER A 48 14.58 35.24 4.40
C SER A 48 13.96 36.28 3.45
N SER A 49 13.10 35.85 2.52
CA SER A 49 12.27 36.74 1.69
C SER A 49 11.25 37.57 2.51
N PHE A 50 10.97 37.15 3.75
CA PHE A 50 10.07 37.83 4.68
C PHE A 50 10.72 38.87 5.59
N ARG A 51 12.06 39.03 5.59
CA ARG A 51 12.75 39.89 6.57
C ARG A 51 13.33 41.20 6.02
N GLY A 52 12.80 41.68 4.90
CA GLY A 52 13.36 42.82 4.18
C GLY A 52 12.44 44.02 4.00
N THR A 53 11.83 44.57 5.06
CA THR A 53 11.29 45.96 5.05
C THR A 53 11.17 46.52 6.47
N ARG A 54 12.31 46.99 7.03
CA ARG A 54 12.27 47.96 8.14
C ARG A 54 12.05 49.35 7.54
N GLY A 55 10.78 49.66 7.26
CA GLY A 55 10.31 50.99 6.91
C GLY A 55 8.96 51.20 7.57
N ARG A 56 8.81 52.31 8.29
CA ARG A 56 7.62 52.74 9.04
C ARG A 56 6.38 52.59 8.15
N SER A 57 5.64 51.49 8.30
CA SER A 57 4.52 51.15 7.43
C SER A 57 3.24 51.05 8.26
N ASP A 58 2.20 51.73 7.75
CA ASP A 58 0.85 51.73 8.28
C ASP A 58 0.37 50.27 8.51
N PRO A 59 -0.02 49.89 9.73
CA PRO A 59 -0.45 48.52 10.04
C PRO A 59 -1.62 48.06 9.16
N ARG A 60 -2.48 48.98 8.68
CA ARG A 60 -3.56 48.65 7.74
C ARG A 60 -3.03 48.31 6.34
N GLY A 61 -1.97 48.97 5.89
CA GLY A 61 -1.29 48.70 4.63
C GLY A 61 -0.50 47.39 4.64
N VAL A 62 0.14 47.04 5.76
CA VAL A 62 0.83 45.75 5.94
C VAL A 62 -0.18 44.60 5.97
N VAL A 63 -1.30 44.75 6.69
CA VAL A 63 -2.39 43.76 6.70
C VAL A 63 -3.00 43.60 5.30
N GLY A 64 -3.25 44.71 4.57
CA GLY A 64 -3.74 44.66 3.19
C GLY A 64 -2.76 44.00 2.20
N LEU A 65 -1.45 44.20 2.37
CA LEU A 65 -0.41 43.57 1.56
C LEU A 65 -0.27 42.06 1.86
N VAL A 66 -0.40 41.68 3.13
CA VAL A 66 -0.41 40.28 3.59
C VAL A 66 -1.67 39.58 3.09
N LEU A 67 -2.85 40.19 3.22
CA LEU A 67 -4.11 39.65 2.68
C LEU A 67 -4.04 39.46 1.15
N ARG A 68 -3.52 40.44 0.39
CA ARG A 68 -3.32 40.30 -1.07
C ARG A 68 -2.31 39.21 -1.46
N ARG A 69 -1.33 38.90 -0.60
CA ARG A 69 -0.38 37.79 -0.80
C ARG A 69 -0.96 36.43 -0.39
N LEU A 70 -1.91 36.39 0.54
CA LEU A 70 -2.59 35.17 0.98
C LEU A 70 -3.71 34.77 0.02
N PHE A 71 -4.52 35.72 -0.46
CA PHE A 71 -5.63 35.49 -1.39
C PHE A 71 -5.18 35.55 -2.85
N THR A 72 -4.32 34.61 -3.25
CA THR A 72 -3.98 34.38 -4.66
C THR A 72 -4.69 33.13 -5.18
N VAL A 73 -4.98 33.10 -6.48
CA VAL A 73 -5.54 31.91 -7.16
C VAL A 73 -4.64 30.69 -6.95
N ALA A 74 -3.32 30.87 -6.99
CA ALA A 74 -2.36 29.80 -6.72
C ALA A 74 -2.50 29.24 -5.29
N ASN A 75 -2.64 30.09 -4.27
CA ASN A 75 -2.85 29.62 -2.90
C ASN A 75 -4.20 28.95 -2.72
N ALA A 76 -5.26 29.43 -3.38
CA ALA A 76 -6.56 28.77 -3.37
C ALA A 76 -6.48 27.35 -3.98
N ILE A 77 -5.72 27.18 -5.07
CA ILE A 77 -5.46 25.86 -5.66
C ILE A 77 -4.63 24.98 -4.69
N VAL A 78 -3.62 25.53 -4.02
CA VAL A 78 -2.88 24.78 -2.99
C VAL A 78 -3.82 24.30 -1.90
N VAL A 79 -4.66 25.17 -1.34
CA VAL A 79 -5.65 24.81 -0.31
C VAL A 79 -6.63 23.75 -0.81
N MET A 80 -7.15 23.89 -2.04
CA MET A 80 -7.98 22.86 -2.68
C MET A 80 -7.28 21.51 -2.70
N TRP A 81 -6.01 21.46 -3.14
CA TRP A 81 -5.22 20.23 -3.12
C TRP A 81 -4.97 19.68 -1.72
N LEU A 82 -4.76 20.52 -0.71
CA LEU A 82 -4.64 20.06 0.68
C LEU A 82 -5.91 19.32 1.12
N PHE A 83 -7.08 19.88 0.83
CA PHE A 83 -8.36 19.23 1.11
C PHE A 83 -8.55 17.96 0.28
N THR A 84 -8.25 17.98 -1.01
CA THR A 84 -8.35 16.82 -1.90
C THR A 84 -7.47 15.67 -1.43
N LEU A 85 -6.21 15.95 -1.07
CA LEU A 85 -5.29 14.93 -0.56
C LEU A 85 -5.69 14.45 0.84
N TRP A 86 -6.13 15.33 1.73
CA TRP A 86 -6.63 14.91 3.04
C TRP A 86 -7.86 14.01 2.91
N TRP A 87 -8.78 14.37 2.02
CA TRP A 87 -9.97 13.58 1.73
C TRP A 87 -9.59 12.19 1.21
N GLY A 88 -8.85 12.13 0.09
CA GLY A 88 -8.54 10.86 -0.58
C GLY A 88 -7.54 9.98 0.16
N GLU A 89 -6.67 10.55 1.01
CA GLU A 89 -5.67 9.78 1.75
C GLU A 89 -6.04 9.46 3.20
N ARG A 90 -7.08 10.10 3.77
CA ARG A 90 -7.48 9.90 5.18
C ARG A 90 -8.97 9.75 5.33
N THR A 91 -9.73 10.76 4.92
CA THR A 91 -11.16 10.85 5.23
C THR A 91 -11.93 9.68 4.62
N VAL A 92 -11.67 9.34 3.35
CA VAL A 92 -12.36 8.21 2.70
C VAL A 92 -12.14 6.86 3.38
N PHE A 93 -10.95 6.63 3.95
CA PHE A 93 -10.66 5.39 4.69
C PHE A 93 -11.37 5.38 6.04
N GLN A 94 -11.33 6.51 6.76
CA GLN A 94 -12.04 6.65 8.01
C GLN A 94 -13.55 6.45 7.83
N ASP A 95 -14.16 7.15 6.86
CA ASP A 95 -15.59 7.04 6.55
C ASP A 95 -16.01 5.62 6.15
N ALA A 96 -15.11 4.86 5.52
CA ALA A 96 -15.36 3.46 5.17
C ALA A 96 -15.35 2.56 6.41
N ILE A 97 -14.40 2.76 7.32
CA ILE A 97 -14.27 1.97 8.55
C ILE A 97 -15.34 2.36 9.60
N ASP A 98 -15.72 3.63 9.70
CA ASP A 98 -16.74 4.10 10.66
C ASP A 98 -18.11 3.44 10.41
N ARG A 99 -18.40 3.04 9.17
CA ARG A 99 -19.63 2.29 8.82
C ARG A 99 -19.64 0.87 9.36
N CYS A 100 -18.49 0.37 9.79
CA CYS A 100 -18.27 -1.01 10.23
C CYS A 100 -18.14 -1.17 11.74
N VAL A 101 -18.23 -0.06 12.50
CA VAL A 101 -18.17 -0.09 13.96
C VAL A 101 -19.19 -1.09 14.50
N TRP A 102 -18.74 -2.00 15.36
CA TRP A 102 -19.49 -3.15 15.88
C TRP A 102 -20.90 -2.79 16.37
N GLU A 103 -21.01 -1.74 17.19
CA GLU A 103 -22.28 -1.27 17.77
C GLU A 103 -23.35 -0.87 16.74
N SER A 104 -22.96 -0.58 15.49
CA SER A 104 -23.89 -0.13 14.46
C SER A 104 -24.71 -1.26 13.82
N TRP A 105 -24.25 -2.50 13.92
CA TRP A 105 -24.84 -3.64 13.23
C TRP A 105 -25.04 -4.88 14.10
N GLU A 106 -24.26 -5.04 15.17
CA GLU A 106 -24.40 -6.15 16.10
C GLU A 106 -25.72 -6.09 16.88
N LYS A 107 -26.36 -7.25 17.01
CA LYS A 107 -27.65 -7.39 17.69
C LYS A 107 -27.56 -8.50 18.72
N TRP A 108 -26.86 -8.23 19.82
CA TRP A 108 -26.77 -9.13 20.96
C TRP A 108 -27.65 -8.67 22.13
N PRO A 109 -28.09 -9.60 23.00
CA PRO A 109 -28.77 -9.26 24.25
C PRO A 109 -27.93 -8.34 25.14
N GLN A 110 -28.60 -7.59 26.02
CA GLN A 110 -27.93 -6.70 26.96
C GLN A 110 -26.96 -7.48 27.87
N GLY A 111 -25.71 -6.99 27.97
CA GLY A 111 -24.65 -7.62 28.76
C GLY A 111 -23.87 -8.72 28.02
N ALA A 112 -24.16 -8.95 26.73
CA ALA A 112 -23.32 -9.78 25.89
C ALA A 112 -21.93 -9.16 25.71
N THR A 113 -20.92 -10.02 25.69
CA THR A 113 -19.51 -9.69 25.47
C THR A 113 -19.03 -10.50 24.26
N PRO A 114 -19.39 -10.08 23.02
CA PRO A 114 -19.00 -10.81 21.83
C PRO A 114 -17.49 -10.75 21.60
N HIS A 115 -16.95 -11.80 21.00
CA HIS A 115 -15.58 -11.86 20.48
C HIS A 115 -15.58 -11.38 19.04
N HIS A 116 -14.72 -10.43 18.72
CA HIS A 116 -14.67 -9.75 17.43
C HIS A 116 -13.59 -10.31 16.52
N VAL A 117 -14.00 -10.81 15.36
CA VAL A 117 -13.12 -11.41 14.35
C VAL A 117 -13.14 -10.60 13.07
N ALA A 118 -11.98 -10.35 12.48
CA ALA A 118 -11.84 -9.80 11.13
C ALA A 118 -11.19 -10.83 10.19
N PHE A 119 -11.86 -11.17 9.10
CA PHE A 119 -11.31 -12.01 8.04
C PHE A 119 -10.75 -11.17 6.90
N ILE A 120 -9.53 -11.49 6.50
CA ILE A 120 -8.82 -10.85 5.40
C ILE A 120 -8.57 -11.89 4.32
N ALA A 121 -9.14 -11.73 3.14
CA ALA A 121 -8.91 -12.61 2.00
C ALA A 121 -8.10 -11.92 0.91
N ASP A 122 -7.31 -12.72 0.19
CA ASP A 122 -6.61 -12.37 -1.05
C ASP A 122 -5.92 -11.00 -1.00
N PRO A 123 -5.09 -10.69 0.03
CA PRO A 123 -4.31 -9.46 -0.01
C PRO A 123 -3.34 -9.45 -1.20
N GLN A 124 -2.93 -10.63 -1.69
CA GLN A 124 -2.20 -10.86 -2.95
C GLN A 124 -1.21 -9.74 -3.25
N LEU A 125 -0.14 -9.70 -2.44
CA LEU A 125 0.88 -8.67 -2.55
C LEU A 125 1.37 -8.58 -4.01
N VAL A 126 1.03 -7.47 -4.66
CA VAL A 126 1.32 -7.29 -6.09
C VAL A 126 2.81 -7.35 -6.36
N ASP A 127 3.16 -8.00 -7.46
CA ASP A 127 4.54 -8.27 -7.85
C ASP A 127 4.66 -8.47 -9.39
N PRO A 128 5.82 -8.86 -9.95
CA PRO A 128 5.98 -9.09 -11.38
C PRO A 128 5.09 -10.17 -12.00
N HIS A 129 4.56 -11.10 -11.20
CA HIS A 129 3.58 -12.12 -11.60
C HIS A 129 2.20 -11.49 -11.89
N THR A 130 1.80 -10.45 -11.14
CA THR A 130 0.45 -9.86 -11.25
C THR A 130 0.20 -9.16 -12.58
N TYR A 131 1.19 -8.40 -13.05
CA TYR A 131 1.12 -7.68 -14.32
C TYR A 131 2.39 -7.93 -15.14
N PRO A 132 2.50 -9.11 -15.78
CA PRO A 132 3.74 -9.49 -16.41
C PRO A 132 4.12 -8.55 -17.56
N GLY A 133 5.39 -8.13 -17.58
CA GLY A 133 5.91 -7.21 -18.59
C GLY A 133 5.59 -5.72 -18.33
N ARG A 134 4.94 -5.36 -17.21
CA ARG A 134 4.74 -3.96 -16.83
C ARG A 134 6.11 -3.26 -16.65
N PRO A 135 6.42 -2.22 -17.44
CA PRO A 135 7.75 -1.62 -17.45
C PRO A 135 8.01 -0.78 -16.20
N TRP A 136 9.29 -0.59 -15.87
CA TRP A 136 9.71 0.43 -14.92
C TRP A 136 9.42 1.83 -15.50
N PRO A 137 8.92 2.80 -14.71
CA PRO A 137 8.68 2.75 -13.27
C PRO A 137 7.28 2.29 -12.85
N LEU A 138 6.39 1.98 -13.78
CA LEU A 138 4.98 1.66 -13.49
C LEU A 138 4.84 0.42 -12.60
N SER A 139 5.66 -0.60 -12.80
CA SER A 139 5.67 -1.80 -11.94
C SER A 139 5.98 -1.46 -10.48
N THR A 140 7.05 -0.69 -10.24
CA THR A 140 7.44 -0.25 -8.89
C THR A 140 6.38 0.65 -8.24
N LEU A 141 5.77 1.55 -9.00
CA LEU A 141 4.68 2.40 -8.49
C LEU A 141 3.44 1.58 -8.14
N THR A 142 3.11 0.55 -8.94
CA THR A 142 1.96 -0.33 -8.67
C THR A 142 2.15 -1.02 -7.32
N VAL A 143 3.27 -1.73 -7.16
CA VAL A 143 3.65 -2.40 -5.89
C VAL A 143 3.52 -1.43 -4.72
N LYS A 144 4.09 -0.23 -4.86
CA LYS A 144 4.11 0.76 -3.80
C LYS A 144 2.71 1.23 -3.39
N TYR A 145 1.86 1.59 -4.34
CA TYR A 145 0.52 2.12 -4.03
C TYR A 145 -0.42 1.02 -3.54
N THR A 146 -0.25 -0.22 -3.98
CA THR A 146 -1.01 -1.37 -3.45
C THR A 146 -0.60 -1.69 -2.02
N ASP A 147 0.70 -1.75 -1.71
CA ASP A 147 1.20 -1.93 -0.33
C ASP A 147 0.70 -0.82 0.60
N GLN A 148 0.77 0.43 0.13
CA GLN A 148 0.34 1.57 0.90
C GLN A 148 -1.18 1.58 1.16
N TYR A 149 -1.98 1.21 0.16
CA TYR A 149 -3.41 1.06 0.31
C TYR A 149 -3.73 0.04 1.39
N MET A 150 -3.17 -1.17 1.30
CA MET A 150 -3.42 -2.24 2.26
C MET A 150 -2.94 -1.87 3.66
N ARG A 151 -1.76 -1.26 3.79
CA ARG A 151 -1.24 -0.83 5.09
C ARG A 151 -2.15 0.23 5.74
N ARG A 152 -2.70 1.15 4.94
CA ARG A 152 -3.65 2.15 5.44
C ARG A 152 -4.97 1.53 5.84
N ALA A 153 -5.55 0.67 4.98
CA ALA A 153 -6.78 -0.03 5.26
C ALA A 153 -6.64 -0.86 6.54
N PHE A 154 -5.60 -1.70 6.62
CA PHE A 154 -5.36 -2.55 7.78
C PHE A 154 -5.07 -1.74 9.04
N ALA A 155 -4.22 -0.70 8.98
CA ALA A 155 -4.01 0.18 10.13
C ALA A 155 -5.32 0.84 10.60
N SER A 156 -6.20 1.24 9.68
CA SER A 156 -7.50 1.83 10.05
C SER A 156 -8.44 0.79 10.68
N ILE A 157 -8.43 -0.46 10.19
CA ILE A 157 -9.16 -1.58 10.83
C ILE A 157 -8.66 -1.78 12.26
N GLN A 158 -7.34 -1.82 12.45
CA GLN A 158 -6.73 -1.95 13.77
C GLN A 158 -7.13 -0.76 14.66
N ASP A 159 -6.81 0.46 14.26
CA ASP A 159 -6.96 1.66 15.08
C ASP A 159 -8.41 2.02 15.46
N ASN A 160 -9.42 1.55 14.69
CA ASN A 160 -10.82 1.96 14.90
C ASN A 160 -11.78 0.81 15.22
N LEU A 161 -11.50 -0.41 14.76
CA LEU A 161 -12.36 -1.57 15.02
C LEU A 161 -11.75 -2.50 16.08
N GLU A 162 -10.43 -2.45 16.28
CA GLU A 162 -9.72 -3.23 17.30
C GLU A 162 -10.13 -4.72 17.40
N PRO A 163 -10.20 -5.49 16.30
CA PRO A 163 -10.66 -6.88 16.39
C PRO A 163 -9.78 -7.70 17.35
N ASP A 164 -10.41 -8.55 18.16
CA ASP A 164 -9.74 -9.50 19.07
C ASP A 164 -8.93 -10.54 18.27
N SER A 165 -9.42 -10.92 17.09
CA SER A 165 -8.74 -11.87 16.21
C SER A 165 -8.79 -11.46 14.74
N VAL A 166 -7.68 -11.66 14.04
CA VAL A 166 -7.56 -11.47 12.58
C VAL A 166 -7.14 -12.77 11.93
N LEU A 167 -7.91 -13.25 10.96
CA LEU A 167 -7.62 -14.48 10.23
C LEU A 167 -7.48 -14.20 8.74
N PHE A 168 -6.41 -14.67 8.12
CA PHE A 168 -6.21 -14.59 6.68
C PHE A 168 -6.69 -15.86 5.99
N LEU A 169 -7.36 -15.71 4.86
CA LEU A 169 -7.99 -16.81 4.11
C LEU A 169 -7.19 -17.20 2.85
N GLY A 170 -5.86 -17.16 2.93
CA GLY A 170 -4.96 -17.52 1.84
C GLY A 170 -4.64 -16.39 0.88
N ASP A 171 -3.84 -16.74 -0.12
CA ASP A 171 -3.34 -15.87 -1.18
C ASP A 171 -2.67 -14.59 -0.65
N LEU A 172 -1.70 -14.82 0.24
CA LEU A 172 -0.93 -13.74 0.85
C LEU A 172 -0.05 -13.03 -0.18
N PHE A 173 0.49 -13.80 -1.13
CA PHE A 173 1.34 -13.33 -2.23
C PHE A 173 0.73 -13.73 -3.56
N ASP A 174 0.88 -12.89 -4.59
CA ASP A 174 0.40 -13.24 -5.93
C ASP A 174 1.38 -14.17 -6.69
N GLY A 175 2.69 -13.93 -6.58
CA GLY A 175 3.74 -14.79 -7.17
C GLY A 175 4.35 -15.78 -6.19
N GLY A 176 3.72 -16.03 -5.04
CA GLY A 176 4.28 -16.79 -3.91
C GLY A 176 4.84 -18.16 -4.30
N ARG A 177 4.12 -18.89 -5.17
CA ARG A 177 4.52 -20.21 -5.69
C ARG A 177 5.62 -20.16 -6.76
N GLU A 178 5.77 -19.03 -7.44
CA GLU A 178 6.65 -18.89 -8.60
C GLU A 178 8.11 -18.70 -8.20
N TRP A 179 8.38 -18.17 -7.01
CA TRP A 179 9.74 -17.84 -6.61
C TRP A 179 10.51 -19.06 -6.15
N ALA A 180 11.66 -19.31 -6.78
CA ALA A 180 12.55 -20.43 -6.49
C ALA A 180 12.86 -20.57 -5.00
N THR A 181 13.13 -21.79 -4.56
CA THR A 181 13.64 -22.10 -3.20
C THR A 181 15.11 -22.52 -3.29
N SER A 182 15.66 -23.08 -2.20
CA SER A 182 16.99 -23.71 -2.25
C SER A 182 17.03 -24.95 -3.14
N THR A 183 15.89 -25.62 -3.35
CA THR A 183 15.81 -26.92 -4.05
C THR A 183 14.77 -26.95 -5.16
N SER A 184 14.09 -25.85 -5.45
CA SER A 184 13.08 -25.76 -6.52
C SER A 184 13.27 -24.50 -7.35
N VAL A 185 12.75 -24.52 -8.58
CA VAL A 185 12.73 -23.40 -9.52
C VAL A 185 11.29 -23.17 -9.99
N SER A 186 11.00 -21.98 -10.51
CA SER A 186 9.68 -21.73 -11.13
C SER A 186 9.42 -22.73 -12.26
N PRO A 187 8.21 -23.31 -12.35
CA PRO A 187 7.80 -24.07 -13.52
C PRO A 187 7.70 -23.17 -14.77
N GLU A 188 7.39 -21.88 -14.60
CA GLU A 188 7.32 -20.92 -15.69
C GLU A 188 8.71 -20.38 -16.10
N ASP A 189 9.05 -20.52 -17.39
CA ASP A 189 10.33 -20.09 -17.95
C ASP A 189 10.71 -18.63 -17.64
N ARG A 190 9.70 -17.76 -17.58
CA ARG A 190 9.88 -16.33 -17.35
C ARG A 190 10.35 -15.99 -15.92
N TYR A 191 10.03 -16.83 -14.94
CA TYR A 191 10.35 -16.58 -13.53
C TYR A 191 11.51 -17.45 -13.01
N LYS A 192 12.03 -18.40 -13.81
CA LYS A 192 13.18 -19.26 -13.45
C LYS A 192 14.41 -18.52 -12.88
N LYS A 193 14.61 -17.25 -13.26
CA LYS A 193 15.74 -16.42 -12.78
C LYS A 193 15.49 -15.75 -11.42
N ILE A 194 14.24 -15.73 -10.95
CA ILE A 194 13.85 -15.10 -9.68
C ILE A 194 14.12 -16.08 -8.55
N LYS A 195 14.86 -15.61 -7.54
CA LYS A 195 15.37 -16.43 -6.43
C LYS A 195 14.53 -16.27 -5.17
N ASP A 196 14.75 -17.15 -4.20
CA ASP A 196 14.14 -17.10 -2.86
C ASP A 196 14.33 -15.76 -2.13
N SER A 197 15.42 -15.04 -2.41
CA SER A 197 15.64 -13.70 -1.86
C SER A 197 14.60 -12.66 -2.30
N PHE A 198 13.89 -12.89 -3.41
CA PHE A 198 12.76 -12.09 -3.83
C PHE A 198 11.56 -12.35 -2.93
N TRP A 199 11.15 -13.62 -2.77
CA TRP A 199 10.07 -14.03 -1.86
C TRP A 199 10.31 -13.51 -0.43
N LYS A 200 11.54 -13.59 0.09
CA LYS A 200 11.89 -13.05 1.43
C LYS A 200 11.66 -11.54 1.56
N LYS A 201 11.83 -10.77 0.48
CA LYS A 201 11.52 -9.34 0.48
C LYS A 201 10.02 -9.11 0.53
N GLU A 202 9.23 -9.97 -0.11
CA GLU A 202 7.77 -9.92 -0.07
C GLU A 202 7.24 -10.31 1.28
N TYR A 203 7.78 -11.37 1.89
CA TYR A 203 7.53 -11.66 3.30
C TYR A 203 7.81 -10.44 4.18
N GLY A 204 8.94 -9.76 3.98
CA GLY A 204 9.25 -8.50 4.66
C GLY A 204 8.28 -7.35 4.36
N ARG A 205 7.65 -7.32 3.16
CA ARG A 205 6.56 -6.37 2.84
C ARG A 205 5.30 -6.73 3.60
N PHE A 206 4.89 -8.00 3.60
CA PHE A 206 3.73 -8.50 4.32
C PHE A 206 3.82 -8.16 5.82
N MET A 207 4.97 -8.45 6.44
CA MET A 207 5.21 -8.13 7.86
C MET A 207 5.04 -6.64 8.14
N LYS A 208 5.55 -5.76 7.27
CA LYS A 208 5.34 -4.33 7.43
C LYS A 208 3.87 -3.95 7.27
N ILE A 209 3.18 -4.47 6.26
CA ILE A 209 1.81 -4.08 5.97
C ILE A 209 0.85 -4.49 7.11
N PHE A 210 1.00 -5.71 7.62
CA PHE A 210 0.03 -6.32 8.53
C PHE A 210 0.53 -6.49 9.97
N MET A 211 1.80 -6.83 10.20
CA MET A 211 2.28 -7.04 11.57
C MET A 211 2.65 -5.73 12.27
N ASP A 212 3.24 -4.75 11.57
CA ASP A 212 3.58 -3.47 12.21
C ASP A 212 2.35 -2.77 12.82
N PRO A 213 1.19 -2.64 12.12
CA PRO A 213 0.02 -2.00 12.71
C PRO A 213 -0.57 -2.84 13.85
N TRP A 214 -0.60 -4.17 13.68
CA TRP A 214 -1.06 -5.10 14.71
C TRP A 214 -0.29 -4.95 16.03
N LEU A 215 1.04 -4.89 15.96
CA LEU A 215 1.92 -4.81 17.14
C LEU A 215 1.91 -3.43 17.82
N LYS A 216 1.46 -2.37 17.14
CA LYS A 216 1.39 -1.02 17.72
C LYS A 216 0.24 -0.87 18.71
N GLN A 217 -0.81 -1.66 18.53
CA GLN A 217 -2.02 -1.54 19.31
C GLN A 217 -2.07 -2.61 20.39
N TYR A 218 -2.36 -2.17 21.61
CA TYR A 218 -2.47 -3.03 22.77
C TYR A 218 -3.79 -2.71 23.47
N SER A 219 -4.80 -3.50 23.14
CA SER A 219 -6.05 -3.60 23.89
C SER A 219 -6.15 -5.01 24.46
N ASP A 220 -6.61 -5.09 25.71
CA ASP A 220 -6.92 -6.36 26.35
C ASP A 220 -8.16 -6.94 25.67
N PRO A 221 -8.09 -8.15 25.10
CA PRO A 221 -9.24 -8.74 24.41
C PRO A 221 -10.34 -9.12 25.40
N VAL A 222 -11.55 -9.28 24.89
CA VAL A 222 -12.75 -9.59 25.69
C VAL A 222 -12.61 -10.89 26.48
N ASP A 223 -11.94 -11.90 25.92
CA ASP A 223 -11.71 -13.20 26.54
C ASP A 223 -10.47 -13.24 27.46
N GLY A 224 -9.73 -12.13 27.56
CA GLY A 224 -8.48 -12.02 28.30
C GLY A 224 -7.29 -12.80 27.71
N ARG A 225 -7.42 -13.42 26.53
CA ARG A 225 -6.43 -14.37 25.95
C ARG A 225 -5.37 -13.76 25.04
N GLY A 226 -5.19 -12.44 25.11
CA GLY A 226 -4.36 -11.71 24.15
C GLY A 226 -4.94 -11.75 22.72
N ARG A 227 -4.67 -10.69 21.95
CA ARG A 227 -5.15 -10.62 20.56
C ARG A 227 -4.46 -11.68 19.70
N ARG A 228 -5.16 -12.25 18.71
CA ARG A 228 -4.61 -13.29 17.82
C ARG A 228 -4.59 -12.87 16.34
N ILE A 229 -3.49 -13.16 15.66
CA ILE A 229 -3.38 -12.99 14.20
C ILE A 229 -2.90 -14.30 13.58
N ILE A 230 -3.68 -14.84 12.64
CA ILE A 230 -3.47 -16.15 12.03
C ILE A 230 -3.41 -15.97 10.53
N ALA A 231 -2.28 -16.33 9.92
CA ALA A 231 -2.07 -16.24 8.47
C ALA A 231 -1.55 -17.56 7.87
N SER A 232 -1.85 -18.69 8.52
CA SER A 232 -1.33 -20.00 8.15
C SER A 232 -2.11 -20.71 7.05
N LEU A 233 -3.35 -20.29 6.76
CA LEU A 233 -4.15 -20.86 5.68
C LEU A 233 -3.54 -20.45 4.34
N PRO A 234 -3.05 -21.39 3.51
CA PRO A 234 -2.46 -21.06 2.23
C PRO A 234 -3.52 -20.91 1.13
N GLY A 235 -3.23 -20.10 0.12
CA GLY A 235 -3.95 -20.12 -1.15
C GLY A 235 -3.14 -20.70 -2.31
N ASN A 236 -3.76 -20.76 -3.49
CA ASN A 236 -3.12 -21.33 -4.68
C ASN A 236 -2.01 -20.43 -5.22
N HIS A 237 -2.04 -19.12 -4.98
CA HIS A 237 -0.91 -18.24 -5.31
C HIS A 237 0.27 -18.37 -4.32
N ASP A 238 0.02 -18.85 -3.10
CA ASP A 238 1.07 -19.12 -2.13
C ASP A 238 1.83 -20.42 -2.43
N LEU A 239 1.10 -21.50 -2.74
CA LEU A 239 1.66 -22.86 -2.84
C LEU A 239 1.65 -23.47 -4.26
N GLY A 240 0.74 -23.02 -5.12
CA GLY A 240 0.24 -23.79 -6.25
C GLY A 240 -1.04 -24.55 -5.89
N PHE A 241 -1.54 -25.37 -6.81
CA PHE A 241 -2.78 -26.11 -6.63
C PHE A 241 -2.62 -27.58 -7.00
N GLY A 242 -3.13 -28.47 -6.14
CA GLY A 242 -3.14 -29.92 -6.34
C GLY A 242 -1.76 -30.48 -6.69
N ASN A 243 -1.70 -31.31 -7.73
CA ASN A 243 -0.47 -31.94 -8.20
C ASN A 243 0.59 -30.95 -8.71
N GLY A 244 0.23 -29.67 -8.90
CA GLY A 244 1.14 -28.61 -9.28
C GLY A 244 1.96 -28.02 -8.12
N ILE A 245 1.68 -28.40 -6.86
CA ILE A 245 2.37 -27.86 -5.69
C ILE A 245 3.79 -28.41 -5.59
N GLN A 246 4.75 -27.51 -5.37
CA GLN A 246 6.14 -27.88 -5.11
C GLN A 246 6.39 -28.00 -3.61
N GLU A 247 6.79 -29.19 -3.13
CA GLU A 247 7.04 -29.45 -1.71
C GLU A 247 8.00 -28.44 -1.03
N PRO A 248 9.11 -27.98 -1.66
CA PRO A 248 9.95 -26.94 -1.07
C PRO A 248 9.23 -25.59 -0.88
N VAL A 249 8.27 -25.23 -1.74
CA VAL A 249 7.48 -24.00 -1.63
C VAL A 249 6.52 -24.13 -0.45
N ARG A 250 5.81 -25.25 -0.33
CA ARG A 250 4.94 -25.57 0.83
C ARG A 250 5.70 -25.49 2.15
N ARG A 251 6.87 -26.13 2.24
CA ARG A 251 7.73 -26.06 3.43
C ARG A 251 8.20 -24.64 3.74
N ARG A 252 8.54 -23.84 2.72
CA ARG A 252 8.90 -22.42 2.92
C ARG A 252 7.75 -21.65 3.55
N PHE A 253 6.55 -21.76 2.99
CA PHE A 253 5.36 -21.08 3.52
C PHE A 253 5.08 -21.49 4.97
N GLN A 254 5.00 -22.80 5.23
CA GLN A 254 4.72 -23.33 6.57
C GLN A 254 5.76 -22.91 7.62
N SER A 255 7.05 -22.79 7.24
CA SER A 255 8.09 -22.33 8.16
C SER A 255 7.97 -20.86 8.58
N HIS A 256 7.22 -20.03 7.83
CA HIS A 256 7.04 -18.61 8.10
C HIS A 256 5.66 -18.27 8.66
N PHE A 257 4.62 -19.01 8.25
CA PHE A 257 3.22 -18.73 8.60
C PHE A 257 2.58 -19.80 9.49
N GLY A 258 3.21 -20.96 9.65
CA GLY A 258 2.68 -22.10 10.42
C GLY A 258 1.97 -23.13 9.54
N ASN A 259 1.48 -24.20 10.17
CA ASN A 259 0.75 -25.25 9.47
C ASN A 259 -0.65 -24.77 9.06
N GLY A 260 -1.04 -25.02 7.80
CA GLY A 260 -2.37 -24.68 7.30
C GLY A 260 -3.50 -25.54 7.87
N ASN A 261 -3.18 -26.77 8.26
CA ASN A 261 -4.11 -27.71 8.90
C ASN A 261 -4.05 -27.53 10.42
N ARG A 262 -5.08 -26.93 11.04
CA ARG A 262 -5.10 -26.65 12.48
C ARG A 262 -6.50 -26.43 13.03
N VAL A 263 -6.63 -26.61 14.35
CA VAL A 263 -7.84 -26.32 15.12
C VAL A 263 -7.53 -25.24 16.16
N ASP A 264 -8.37 -24.22 16.25
CA ASP A 264 -8.30 -23.18 17.28
C ASP A 264 -9.65 -23.00 17.96
N ILE A 265 -9.64 -22.61 19.23
CA ILE A 265 -10.84 -22.12 19.91
C ILE A 265 -10.78 -20.60 20.01
N ILE A 266 -11.78 -19.93 19.43
CA ILE A 266 -11.90 -18.47 19.37
C ILE A 266 -13.36 -18.10 19.67
N GLY A 267 -13.60 -17.25 20.68
CA GLY A 267 -14.96 -16.87 21.08
C GLY A 267 -15.89 -18.04 21.41
N ASN A 268 -15.35 -19.11 22.01
CA ASN A 268 -16.05 -20.39 22.26
C ASN A 268 -16.61 -21.07 20.99
N HIS A 269 -15.95 -20.89 19.86
CA HIS A 269 -16.20 -21.60 18.60
C HIS A 269 -14.96 -22.38 18.18
N THR A 270 -15.16 -23.54 17.57
CA THR A 270 -14.08 -24.37 17.06
C THR A 270 -13.77 -23.99 15.61
N PHE A 271 -12.67 -23.29 15.38
CA PHE A 271 -12.18 -22.94 14.05
C PHE A 271 -11.32 -24.07 13.50
N VAL A 272 -11.65 -24.54 12.29
CA VAL A 272 -10.92 -25.59 11.59
C VAL A 272 -10.39 -25.00 10.29
N SER A 273 -9.08 -24.86 10.18
CA SER A 273 -8.38 -24.41 8.97
C SER A 273 -7.79 -25.61 8.26
N ILE A 274 -8.00 -25.70 6.95
CA ILE A 274 -7.53 -26.83 6.11
C ILE A 274 -6.81 -26.31 4.88
N ASP A 275 -5.64 -26.88 4.59
CA ASP A 275 -4.89 -26.68 3.35
C ASP A 275 -5.62 -27.40 2.19
N THR A 276 -6.70 -26.78 1.72
CA THR A 276 -7.55 -27.35 0.66
C THR A 276 -6.87 -27.35 -0.71
N VAL A 277 -5.87 -26.49 -0.93
CA VAL A 277 -5.11 -26.47 -2.19
C VAL A 277 -4.20 -27.68 -2.32
N SER A 278 -3.59 -28.14 -1.21
CA SER A 278 -2.88 -29.43 -1.16
C SER A 278 -3.84 -30.60 -1.20
N LEU A 279 -4.94 -30.56 -0.44
CA LEU A 279 -5.95 -31.63 -0.40
C LEU A 279 -6.54 -31.93 -1.79
N SER A 280 -6.72 -30.90 -2.62
CA SER A 280 -7.25 -31.03 -4.00
C SER A 280 -6.38 -31.87 -4.94
N ALA A 281 -5.18 -32.29 -4.53
CA ALA A 281 -4.41 -33.28 -5.28
C ALA A 281 -5.00 -34.70 -5.20
N MET A 282 -5.85 -34.98 -4.21
CA MET A 282 -6.36 -36.33 -3.93
C MET A 282 -7.21 -36.91 -5.07
N ASP A 283 -8.02 -36.08 -5.73
CA ASP A 283 -8.94 -36.49 -6.80
C ASP A 283 -8.52 -36.00 -8.19
N GLN A 284 -7.32 -35.42 -8.30
CA GLN A 284 -6.70 -35.10 -9.59
C GLN A 284 -6.02 -36.34 -10.18
N PRO A 285 -6.12 -36.57 -11.50
CA PRO A 285 -5.35 -37.61 -12.15
C PRO A 285 -3.86 -37.35 -11.95
N ASP A 286 -3.11 -38.42 -11.77
CA ASP A 286 -1.66 -38.33 -11.68
C ASP A 286 -1.09 -37.71 -12.97
N PRO A 287 -0.23 -36.68 -12.88
CA PRO A 287 0.25 -35.96 -14.05
C PRO A 287 1.23 -36.77 -14.92
N LEU A 288 1.84 -37.84 -14.40
CA LEU A 288 2.79 -38.70 -15.10
C LEU A 288 2.10 -39.93 -15.70
N THR A 289 1.18 -40.56 -14.97
CA THR A 289 0.54 -41.81 -15.38
C THR A 289 -0.86 -41.64 -15.95
N GLY A 290 -1.50 -40.48 -15.73
CA GLY A 290 -2.88 -40.21 -16.11
C GLY A 290 -3.91 -41.06 -15.35
N SER A 291 -3.47 -41.87 -14.39
CA SER A 291 -4.38 -42.71 -13.59
C SER A 291 -5.12 -41.84 -12.58
N SER A 292 -6.45 -41.92 -12.59
CA SER A 292 -7.27 -41.51 -11.45
C SER A 292 -7.27 -42.66 -10.45
N ARG A 293 -6.99 -42.42 -9.16
CA ARG A 293 -7.03 -43.49 -8.15
C ARG A 293 -8.48 -43.93 -7.92
N THR A 294 -8.86 -45.03 -8.57
CA THR A 294 -9.75 -46.02 -7.95
C THR A 294 -8.92 -46.83 -6.96
N SER A 295 -9.45 -47.03 -5.77
CA SER A 295 -8.88 -47.75 -4.64
C SER A 295 -7.86 -48.85 -4.97
N GLU A 296 -6.79 -48.91 -4.17
CA GLU A 296 -5.86 -50.04 -4.04
C GLU A 296 -4.95 -50.31 -5.26
N GLY A 297 -3.85 -49.57 -5.35
CA GLY A 297 -2.77 -49.88 -6.30
C GLY A 297 -1.49 -49.10 -6.00
N GLU A 298 -0.45 -49.87 -5.65
CA GLU A 298 0.99 -49.55 -5.58
C GLU A 298 1.37 -48.10 -5.21
N GLU A 299 1.59 -47.86 -3.91
CA GLU A 299 2.31 -46.69 -3.43
C GLU A 299 3.74 -46.74 -3.97
N ASP A 300 4.10 -45.81 -4.85
CA ASP A 300 5.50 -45.60 -5.24
C ASP A 300 6.27 -45.21 -3.96
N GLU A 301 7.19 -46.08 -3.53
CA GLU A 301 7.72 -46.22 -2.16
C GLU A 301 8.54 -44.99 -1.66
N PHE A 302 8.72 -43.94 -2.47
CA PHE A 302 9.72 -42.90 -2.22
C PHE A 302 9.21 -41.45 -2.06
N ALA A 303 7.93 -41.12 -2.31
CA ALA A 303 7.42 -39.76 -2.13
C ALA A 303 6.03 -39.73 -1.47
N ARG A 304 5.93 -39.12 -0.28
CA ARG A 304 4.67 -38.88 0.42
C ARG A 304 3.78 -37.94 -0.44
N PRO A 305 2.53 -38.31 -0.78
CA PRO A 305 1.64 -37.47 -1.57
C PRO A 305 1.33 -36.12 -0.88
N ILE A 306 1.21 -35.04 -1.65
CA ILE A 306 1.04 -33.68 -1.12
C ILE A 306 -0.24 -33.49 -0.29
N TRP A 307 -1.32 -34.22 -0.65
CA TRP A 307 -2.61 -34.17 0.03
C TRP A 307 -2.62 -34.96 1.35
N LYS A 308 -1.68 -35.89 1.58
CA LYS A 308 -1.73 -36.88 2.67
C LYS A 308 -1.70 -36.21 4.05
N ASP A 309 -1.01 -35.09 4.20
CA ASP A 309 -0.96 -34.35 5.48
C ASP A 309 -2.32 -33.73 5.85
N ALA A 310 -3.07 -33.24 4.85
CA ALA A 310 -4.41 -32.71 5.07
C ALA A 310 -5.41 -33.84 5.35
N ASP A 311 -5.30 -34.95 4.62
CA ASP A 311 -6.17 -36.11 4.82
C ASP A 311 -6.00 -36.77 6.20
N GLU A 312 -4.76 -37.05 6.62
CA GLU A 312 -4.47 -37.60 7.95
C GLU A 312 -4.96 -36.67 9.08
N PHE A 313 -4.90 -35.35 8.87
CA PHE A 313 -5.44 -34.38 9.81
C PHE A 313 -6.99 -34.43 9.87
N LEU A 314 -7.65 -34.56 8.72
CA LEU A 314 -9.10 -34.72 8.65
C LEU A 314 -9.56 -36.05 9.30
N ASP A 315 -8.82 -37.14 9.12
CA ASP A 315 -9.11 -38.42 9.77
C ASP A 315 -9.06 -38.34 11.30
N GLN A 316 -8.21 -37.46 11.84
CA GLN A 316 -8.06 -37.23 13.29
C GLN A 316 -8.86 -36.02 13.81
N MET A 317 -9.78 -35.48 13.01
CA MET A 317 -10.50 -34.25 13.33
C MET A 317 -11.24 -34.30 14.67
N VAL A 318 -11.90 -35.41 14.98
CA VAL A 318 -12.62 -35.59 16.26
C VAL A 318 -11.66 -35.42 17.44
N THR A 319 -10.47 -36.01 17.34
CA THR A 319 -9.43 -35.94 18.38
C THR A 319 -8.85 -34.53 18.49
N HIS A 320 -8.53 -33.88 17.36
CA HIS A 320 -8.00 -32.52 17.35
C HIS A 320 -8.97 -31.51 17.95
N LYS A 321 -10.26 -31.59 17.58
CA LYS A 321 -11.32 -30.75 18.15
C LYS A 321 -11.51 -31.00 19.63
N ALA A 322 -11.66 -32.26 20.04
CA ALA A 322 -11.83 -32.61 21.44
C ALA A 322 -10.64 -32.12 22.30
N THR A 323 -9.42 -32.23 21.78
CA THR A 323 -8.21 -31.77 22.46
C THR A 323 -8.22 -30.26 22.63
N ALA A 324 -8.48 -29.51 21.55
CA ALA A 324 -8.51 -28.05 21.57
C ALA A 324 -9.62 -27.51 22.50
N GLU A 325 -10.82 -28.09 22.45
CA GLU A 325 -11.95 -27.74 23.32
C GLU A 325 -11.63 -28.03 24.79
N THR A 326 -11.06 -29.21 25.09
CA THR A 326 -10.69 -29.60 26.45
C THR A 326 -9.64 -28.65 27.03
N GLU A 327 -8.65 -28.29 26.22
CA GLU A 327 -7.59 -27.37 26.66
C GLU A 327 -8.13 -25.95 26.87
N GLU A 328 -9.01 -25.48 25.99
CA GLU A 328 -9.68 -24.20 26.17
C GLU A 328 -10.45 -24.14 27.50
N LEU A 329 -11.25 -25.17 27.79
CA LEU A 329 -12.03 -25.24 29.03
C LEU A 329 -11.15 -25.26 30.28
N ARG A 330 -9.98 -25.92 30.23
CA ARG A 330 -9.02 -25.89 31.34
C ARG A 330 -8.50 -24.49 31.59
N VAL A 331 -8.12 -23.78 30.53
CA VAL A 331 -7.64 -22.40 30.65
C VAL A 331 -8.74 -21.48 31.18
N LEU A 332 -10.02 -21.66 30.79
CA LEU A 332 -11.14 -20.90 31.37
C LEU A 332 -11.34 -21.18 32.86
N GLN A 333 -11.01 -22.39 33.33
CA GLN A 333 -11.01 -22.75 34.75
C GLN A 333 -9.76 -22.29 35.49
N ASN A 334 -8.86 -21.54 34.84
CA ASN A 334 -7.56 -21.14 35.36
C ASN A 334 -6.71 -22.34 35.82
N ARG A 335 -6.86 -23.49 35.14
CA ARG A 335 -6.03 -24.67 35.31
C ARG A 335 -4.97 -24.64 34.20
N SER A 336 -3.70 -24.52 34.56
CA SER A 336 -2.59 -24.60 33.61
C SER A 336 -2.40 -26.02 33.09
N GLU A 337 -1.67 -26.15 31.97
CA GLU A 337 -1.07 -27.40 31.47
C GLU A 337 -0.13 -28.01 32.53
N ASP A 338 -0.68 -28.56 33.60
CA ASP A 338 0.09 -29.42 34.46
C ASP A 338 0.06 -30.80 33.80
N VAL A 339 1.07 -31.05 32.95
CA VAL A 339 1.61 -32.41 32.81
C VAL A 339 1.99 -32.81 34.23
N LEU A 340 1.06 -33.45 34.93
CA LEU A 340 1.29 -33.92 36.28
C LEU A 340 2.32 -35.04 36.18
N PHE A 341 3.57 -34.69 36.45
CA PHE A 341 4.59 -35.68 36.66
C PHE A 341 4.25 -36.41 37.95
N LYS A 342 4.14 -37.74 37.87
CA LYS A 342 4.02 -38.56 39.07
C LYS A 342 5.29 -38.34 39.89
N HIS A 343 5.18 -37.70 41.04
CA HIS A 343 6.32 -37.48 41.95
C HIS A 343 6.68 -38.78 42.68
N ARG A 344 7.09 -39.80 41.91
CA ARG A 344 7.55 -41.11 42.40
C ARG A 344 8.77 -41.55 41.59
N ILE A 345 9.65 -42.31 42.23
CA ILE A 345 10.75 -42.97 41.53
C ILE A 345 10.13 -44.01 40.58
N VAL A 346 10.40 -43.87 39.29
CA VAL A 346 9.99 -44.80 38.23
C VAL A 346 11.23 -45.45 37.63
N GLU A 347 11.17 -46.73 37.30
CA GLU A 347 12.26 -47.43 36.62
C GLU A 347 12.38 -46.96 35.17
N ALA A 348 13.55 -47.17 34.55
CA ALA A 348 13.79 -46.83 33.15
C ALA A 348 12.90 -47.70 32.23
N GLY A 349 11.71 -47.21 31.91
CA GLY A 349 10.68 -47.93 31.14
C GLY A 349 9.25 -47.63 31.60
N ASP A 350 9.06 -47.10 32.81
CA ASP A 350 7.75 -46.76 33.37
C ASP A 350 7.29 -45.34 33.00
N ASP A 351 5.98 -45.18 32.75
CA ASP A 351 5.37 -43.87 32.50
C ASP A 351 5.46 -42.95 33.74
N SER A 352 6.28 -41.90 33.60
CA SER A 352 6.46 -40.81 34.57
C SER A 352 5.38 -39.73 34.47
N VAL A 353 4.60 -39.74 33.38
CA VAL A 353 3.54 -38.78 33.10
C VAL A 353 2.20 -39.35 33.55
N GLU A 354 1.41 -38.55 34.27
CA GLU A 354 -0.01 -38.86 34.49
C GLU A 354 -0.76 -38.65 33.16
N GLN A 355 -1.26 -39.74 32.58
CA GLN A 355 -2.11 -39.66 31.39
C GLN A 355 -3.38 -38.93 31.77
N LEU A 356 -3.54 -37.72 31.22
CA LEU A 356 -4.79 -36.99 31.30
C LEU A 356 -5.91 -37.83 30.67
N PRO A 357 -7.15 -37.74 31.20
CA PRO A 357 -8.30 -38.41 30.59
C PRO A 357 -8.39 -38.09 29.10
N ASN A 358 -8.84 -39.06 28.30
CA ASN A 358 -9.09 -38.84 26.88
C ASN A 358 -9.96 -37.59 26.69
N PRO A 359 -9.57 -36.66 25.81
CA PRO A 359 -10.28 -35.42 25.62
C PRO A 359 -11.71 -35.73 25.16
N LYS A 360 -12.69 -35.14 25.84
CA LYS A 360 -14.11 -35.25 25.50
C LYS A 360 -14.51 -33.97 24.78
N SER A 361 -15.05 -34.10 23.57
CA SER A 361 -15.57 -32.92 22.86
C SER A 361 -16.73 -32.31 23.63
N ALA A 362 -16.64 -31.00 23.84
CA ALA A 362 -17.71 -30.17 24.40
C ALA A 362 -18.78 -29.84 23.34
N GLY A 363 -18.44 -30.01 22.06
CA GLY A 363 -19.37 -29.86 20.95
C GLY A 363 -19.60 -28.42 20.56
N PHE A 364 -18.57 -27.57 20.61
CA PHE A 364 -18.70 -26.17 20.20
C PHE A 364 -19.11 -26.04 18.72
N PRO A 365 -19.82 -24.97 18.35
CA PRO A 365 -20.13 -24.69 16.95
C PRO A 365 -18.83 -24.58 16.16
N THR A 366 -18.77 -25.26 15.02
CA THR A 366 -17.58 -25.37 14.20
C THR A 366 -17.64 -24.40 13.03
N ILE A 367 -16.56 -23.65 12.84
CA ILE A 367 -16.35 -22.72 11.73
C ILE A 367 -15.22 -23.29 10.87
N LEU A 368 -15.51 -23.57 9.60
CA LEU A 368 -14.54 -24.11 8.65
C LEU A 368 -13.91 -22.98 7.83
N LEU A 369 -12.59 -23.00 7.70
CA LEU A 369 -11.83 -22.07 6.88
C LEU A 369 -11.18 -22.83 5.72
N THR A 370 -11.47 -22.37 4.50
CA THR A 370 -10.82 -22.86 3.28
C THR A 370 -10.29 -21.65 2.51
N HIS A 371 -9.36 -21.88 1.59
CA HIS A 371 -9.04 -20.83 0.62
C HIS A 371 -10.00 -20.94 -0.58
N VAL A 372 -10.09 -22.11 -1.20
CA VAL A 372 -10.99 -22.35 -2.32
C VAL A 372 -12.42 -22.61 -1.79
N PRO A 373 -13.45 -21.97 -2.36
CA PRO A 373 -14.84 -22.15 -1.94
C PRO A 373 -15.35 -23.58 -2.10
N LEU A 374 -16.33 -24.00 -1.29
CA LEU A 374 -16.91 -25.34 -1.39
C LEU A 374 -17.66 -25.55 -2.72
N TYR A 375 -17.78 -26.82 -3.11
CA TYR A 375 -18.57 -27.21 -4.27
C TYR A 375 -20.02 -26.73 -4.14
N ARG A 376 -20.55 -26.21 -5.25
CA ARG A 376 -21.95 -25.81 -5.41
C ARG A 376 -22.42 -26.16 -6.81
N LYS A 377 -23.73 -26.29 -7.01
CA LYS A 377 -24.28 -26.51 -8.35
C LYS A 377 -23.97 -25.31 -9.25
N ALA A 378 -23.83 -25.55 -10.56
CA ALA A 378 -23.74 -24.48 -11.54
C ALA A 378 -24.93 -23.51 -11.39
N ALA A 379 -24.72 -22.24 -11.73
CA ALA A 379 -25.70 -21.17 -11.57
C ALA A 379 -26.17 -20.88 -10.12
N THR A 380 -25.57 -21.46 -9.08
CA THR A 380 -25.96 -21.10 -7.70
C THR A 380 -25.62 -19.62 -7.44
N PRO A 381 -26.61 -18.75 -7.15
CA PRO A 381 -26.39 -17.33 -7.01
C PRO A 381 -25.61 -17.00 -5.73
N CYS A 382 -24.64 -16.10 -5.84
CA CYS A 382 -23.84 -15.55 -4.75
C CYS A 382 -24.58 -14.49 -3.93
N GLY A 383 -25.66 -13.94 -4.46
CA GLY A 383 -26.48 -12.94 -3.80
C GLY A 383 -26.15 -11.49 -4.17
N PRO A 384 -26.87 -10.53 -3.55
CA PRO A 384 -26.90 -9.13 -3.94
C PRO A 384 -25.64 -8.33 -3.63
N LEU A 385 -24.76 -8.85 -2.78
CA LEU A 385 -23.54 -8.17 -2.34
C LEU A 385 -22.33 -8.44 -3.26
N ARG A 386 -22.49 -9.28 -4.29
CA ARG A 386 -21.46 -9.49 -5.33
C ARG A 386 -21.36 -8.25 -6.22
N GLU A 387 -20.19 -7.64 -6.27
CA GLU A 387 -19.95 -6.37 -6.96
C GLU A 387 -19.94 -6.51 -8.48
N ARG A 388 -19.15 -7.45 -9.00
CA ARG A 388 -18.84 -7.52 -10.44
C ARG A 388 -20.04 -7.97 -11.27
N LEU A 389 -20.83 -8.87 -10.71
CA LEU A 389 -21.98 -9.49 -11.36
C LEU A 389 -23.14 -9.54 -10.35
N PRO A 390 -23.86 -8.41 -10.16
CA PRO A 390 -25.01 -8.38 -9.25
C PRO A 390 -26.16 -9.27 -9.78
N PRO A 391 -27.14 -9.63 -8.93
CA PRO A 391 -28.25 -10.49 -9.34
C PRO A 391 -29.01 -9.95 -10.54
N SER A 392 -29.28 -10.83 -11.50
CA SER A 392 -30.05 -10.53 -12.71
C SER A 392 -31.50 -10.18 -12.39
N ALA A 393 -32.07 -10.82 -11.37
CA ALA A 393 -33.38 -10.52 -10.81
C ALA A 393 -33.41 -10.92 -9.32
N PRO A 394 -34.29 -10.33 -8.49
CA PRO A 394 -34.39 -10.69 -7.09
C PRO A 394 -35.01 -12.08 -6.90
N GLY A 395 -34.42 -12.89 -6.02
CA GLY A 395 -34.97 -14.17 -5.58
C GLY A 395 -34.88 -15.32 -6.59
N LEU A 396 -33.94 -15.26 -7.55
CA LEU A 396 -33.67 -16.38 -8.45
C LEU A 396 -33.06 -17.56 -7.68
N GLU A 397 -33.49 -18.77 -8.00
CA GLU A 397 -32.86 -20.01 -7.51
C GLU A 397 -31.57 -20.33 -8.27
N GLU A 398 -31.53 -19.96 -9.56
CA GLU A 398 -30.37 -20.12 -10.45
C GLU A 398 -30.12 -18.80 -11.20
N ASP A 399 -28.89 -18.29 -11.15
CA ASP A 399 -28.44 -17.06 -11.82
C ASP A 399 -26.99 -17.23 -12.27
N GLU A 400 -26.80 -17.73 -13.49
CA GLU A 400 -25.48 -17.98 -14.10
C GLU A 400 -24.53 -16.75 -14.00
N PRO A 401 -24.96 -15.52 -14.37
CA PRO A 401 -24.15 -14.33 -14.16
C PRO A 401 -23.72 -14.10 -12.71
N ASN A 402 -24.61 -14.24 -11.74
CA ASN A 402 -24.33 -13.99 -10.31
C ASN A 402 -23.73 -15.23 -9.60
N SER A 403 -23.18 -16.20 -10.33
CA SER A 403 -22.64 -17.43 -9.75
C SER A 403 -21.11 -17.54 -9.86
N LEU A 404 -20.52 -18.41 -9.04
CA LEU A 404 -19.15 -18.88 -9.26
C LEU A 404 -19.15 -19.87 -10.41
N ARG A 405 -18.39 -19.57 -11.47
CA ARG A 405 -18.28 -20.47 -12.61
C ARG A 405 -17.52 -21.73 -12.21
N LEU A 406 -18.13 -22.90 -12.42
CA LEU A 406 -17.45 -24.17 -12.23
C LEU A 406 -16.38 -24.34 -13.31
N GLY A 407 -15.12 -24.26 -12.92
CA GLY A 407 -14.00 -24.33 -13.84
C GLY A 407 -12.67 -24.24 -13.11
N GLY A 408 -11.61 -24.60 -13.82
CA GLY A 408 -10.25 -24.49 -13.35
C GLY A 408 -9.29 -24.41 -14.52
N GLY A 409 -8.01 -24.24 -14.21
CA GLY A 409 -6.96 -24.16 -15.20
C GLY A 409 -5.60 -24.48 -14.60
N TYR A 410 -4.55 -23.90 -15.17
CA TYR A 410 -3.21 -24.10 -14.65
C TYR A 410 -3.08 -23.55 -13.23
N GLN A 411 -2.95 -24.46 -12.26
CA GLN A 411 -2.75 -24.16 -10.84
C GLN A 411 -3.86 -23.30 -10.17
N TYR A 412 -5.12 -23.44 -10.60
CA TYR A 412 -6.28 -22.86 -9.91
C TYR A 412 -7.57 -23.62 -10.22
N GLN A 413 -8.55 -23.51 -9.33
CA GLN A 413 -9.92 -24.00 -9.50
C GLN A 413 -10.88 -23.14 -8.68
N ASN A 414 -11.97 -22.67 -9.29
CA ASN A 414 -12.85 -21.66 -8.67
C ASN A 414 -13.67 -22.18 -7.48
N VAL A 415 -13.90 -23.49 -7.40
CA VAL A 415 -14.55 -24.17 -6.28
C VAL A 415 -13.95 -25.56 -6.10
N LEU A 416 -13.96 -26.11 -4.89
CA LEU A 416 -13.56 -27.50 -4.64
C LEU A 416 -14.47 -28.48 -5.40
N THR A 417 -13.98 -29.69 -5.61
CA THR A 417 -14.82 -30.75 -6.17
C THR A 417 -15.86 -31.20 -5.17
N GLN A 418 -16.92 -31.84 -5.67
CA GLN A 418 -17.97 -32.38 -4.81
C GLN A 418 -17.43 -33.42 -3.84
N THR A 419 -16.48 -34.26 -4.28
CA THR A 419 -15.84 -35.28 -3.43
C THR A 419 -15.11 -34.65 -2.26
N ILE A 420 -14.21 -33.70 -2.54
CA ILE A 420 -13.42 -33.03 -1.49
C ILE A 420 -14.32 -32.24 -0.55
N SER A 421 -15.33 -31.53 -1.07
CA SER A 421 -16.27 -30.77 -0.25
C SER A 421 -17.08 -31.66 0.70
N ASN A 422 -17.56 -32.80 0.18
CA ASN A 422 -18.29 -33.77 0.98
C ASN A 422 -17.40 -34.35 2.07
N GLU A 423 -16.20 -34.81 1.72
CA GLU A 423 -15.26 -35.38 2.68
C GLU A 423 -14.88 -34.38 3.79
N LEU A 424 -14.55 -33.16 3.40
CA LEU A 424 -14.17 -32.07 4.28
C LEU A 424 -15.27 -31.76 5.32
N VAL A 425 -16.50 -31.51 4.88
CA VAL A 425 -17.61 -31.16 5.78
C VAL A 425 -18.03 -32.38 6.62
N SER A 426 -18.01 -33.58 6.05
CA SER A 426 -18.34 -34.82 6.75
C SER A 426 -17.38 -35.10 7.91
N LYS A 427 -16.07 -35.00 7.66
CA LYS A 427 -15.02 -35.22 8.67
C LYS A 427 -14.95 -34.08 9.70
N ALA A 428 -15.24 -32.84 9.30
CA ALA A 428 -15.38 -31.70 10.23
C ALA A 428 -16.52 -31.87 11.24
N GLY A 429 -17.56 -32.62 10.86
CA GLY A 429 -18.61 -33.12 11.74
C GLY A 429 -19.92 -32.32 11.67
N PRO A 430 -20.98 -32.79 12.35
CA PRO A 430 -22.34 -32.25 12.22
C PRO A 430 -22.53 -30.84 12.82
N ASN A 431 -21.54 -30.32 13.55
CA ASN A 431 -21.58 -29.02 14.20
C ASN A 431 -21.00 -27.89 13.33
N VAL A 432 -20.68 -28.15 12.05
CA VAL A 432 -20.26 -27.10 11.12
C VAL A 432 -21.46 -26.19 10.84
N VAL A 433 -21.38 -24.94 11.29
CA VAL A 433 -22.46 -23.96 11.17
C VAL A 433 -22.12 -22.84 10.18
N GLN A 434 -20.83 -22.63 9.90
CA GLN A 434 -20.35 -21.56 9.04
C GLN A 434 -19.05 -21.98 8.34
N VAL A 435 -18.89 -21.52 7.11
CA VAL A 435 -17.68 -21.66 6.30
C VAL A 435 -17.24 -20.27 5.86
N TYR A 436 -15.94 -20.01 5.87
CA TYR A 436 -15.34 -18.82 5.26
C TYR A 436 -14.30 -19.23 4.24
N SER A 437 -14.42 -18.70 3.02
CA SER A 437 -13.51 -18.97 1.90
C SER A 437 -12.94 -17.69 1.27
N GLY A 438 -11.92 -17.82 0.43
CA GLY A 438 -11.30 -16.73 -0.36
C GLY A 438 -11.37 -17.02 -1.87
N ASP A 439 -10.30 -16.70 -2.61
CA ASP A 439 -10.04 -17.01 -4.04
C ASP A 439 -10.89 -16.23 -5.08
N ASP A 440 -12.18 -16.03 -4.89
CA ASP A 440 -13.02 -15.36 -5.93
C ASP A 440 -12.81 -13.82 -6.02
N HIS A 441 -12.16 -13.21 -5.03
CA HIS A 441 -11.93 -11.77 -4.87
C HIS A 441 -13.20 -10.90 -4.74
N ASP A 442 -14.40 -11.46 -4.83
CA ASP A 442 -15.69 -10.80 -4.66
C ASP A 442 -16.52 -11.50 -3.58
N TYR A 443 -17.52 -10.80 -3.05
CA TYR A 443 -18.40 -11.39 -2.04
C TYR A 443 -19.31 -12.44 -2.69
N CYS A 444 -19.39 -13.62 -2.07
CA CYS A 444 -20.34 -14.66 -2.44
C CYS A 444 -20.88 -15.33 -1.18
N GLU A 445 -22.19 -15.42 -1.05
CA GLU A 445 -22.83 -16.07 0.10
C GLU A 445 -23.80 -17.15 -0.38
N VAL A 446 -23.59 -18.37 0.11
CA VAL A 446 -24.39 -19.54 -0.25
C VAL A 446 -24.68 -20.40 0.98
N ILE A 447 -25.84 -21.05 1.01
CA ILE A 447 -26.21 -21.97 2.10
C ILE A 447 -26.16 -23.40 1.56
N HIS A 448 -25.32 -24.24 2.16
CA HIS A 448 -25.16 -25.64 1.77
C HIS A 448 -26.20 -26.54 2.44
N ARG A 449 -27.40 -26.62 1.85
CA ARG A 449 -28.52 -27.41 2.38
C ARG A 449 -28.29 -28.92 2.31
N GLU A 450 -27.33 -29.36 1.50
CA GLU A 450 -26.91 -30.75 1.37
C GLU A 450 -26.18 -31.30 2.60
N PHE A 451 -25.63 -30.43 3.45
CA PHE A 451 -24.94 -30.84 4.68
C PHE A 451 -25.83 -30.68 5.92
N ASN A 452 -25.55 -31.51 6.93
CA ASN A 452 -26.23 -31.39 8.22
C ASN A 452 -25.92 -30.02 8.86
N GLY A 453 -26.93 -29.39 9.46
CA GLY A 453 -26.81 -28.03 10.00
C GLY A 453 -26.90 -26.92 8.94
N SER A 454 -26.87 -27.27 7.65
CA SER A 454 -26.97 -26.33 6.52
C SER A 454 -26.04 -25.11 6.66
N PRO A 455 -24.72 -25.31 6.73
CA PRO A 455 -23.78 -24.24 7.01
C PRO A 455 -23.85 -23.15 5.94
N ASN A 456 -23.80 -21.91 6.40
CA ASN A 456 -23.64 -20.75 5.52
C ASN A 456 -22.17 -20.64 5.12
N GLU A 457 -21.87 -20.46 3.83
CA GLU A 457 -20.53 -20.15 3.35
C GLU A 457 -20.49 -18.71 2.87
N ILE A 458 -19.50 -17.96 3.35
CA ILE A 458 -19.17 -16.63 2.83
C ILE A 458 -17.77 -16.68 2.22
N THR A 459 -17.70 -16.47 0.92
CA THR A 459 -16.46 -16.14 0.23
C THR A 459 -16.16 -14.67 0.46
N VAL A 460 -15.08 -14.41 1.18
CA VAL A 460 -14.69 -13.09 1.64
C VAL A 460 -14.05 -12.31 0.49
N LYS A 461 -14.52 -11.07 0.33
CA LYS A 461 -14.02 -10.15 -0.69
C LYS A 461 -12.54 -9.81 -0.45
N SER A 462 -11.77 -9.65 -1.52
CA SER A 462 -10.34 -9.32 -1.46
C SER A 462 -10.08 -7.97 -0.79
N LEU A 463 -9.06 -7.89 0.06
CA LEU A 463 -8.55 -6.64 0.63
C LEU A 463 -7.78 -5.80 -0.40
N SER A 464 -7.31 -6.41 -1.49
CA SER A 464 -6.53 -5.76 -2.53
C SER A 464 -7.42 -5.01 -3.51
N TRP A 465 -6.99 -3.83 -3.95
CA TRP A 465 -7.63 -3.10 -5.07
C TRP A 465 -7.05 -3.46 -6.44
N ALA A 466 -6.15 -4.44 -6.48
CA ALA A 466 -5.60 -4.97 -7.73
C ALA A 466 -6.57 -6.01 -8.34
N MET A 467 -6.15 -6.61 -9.46
CA MET A 467 -6.83 -7.77 -10.09
C MET A 467 -8.32 -7.55 -10.42
N GLY A 468 -8.70 -6.31 -10.68
CA GLY A 468 -10.06 -5.96 -11.14
C GLY A 468 -11.06 -5.68 -10.02
N VAL A 469 -10.62 -5.66 -8.76
CA VAL A 469 -11.46 -5.29 -7.61
C VAL A 469 -11.57 -3.77 -7.53
N ARG A 470 -12.80 -3.23 -7.60
CA ARG A 470 -13.04 -1.78 -7.57
C ARG A 470 -13.36 -1.29 -6.17
N HIS A 471 -14.13 -2.04 -5.39
CA HIS A 471 -14.39 -1.76 -3.97
C HIS A 471 -13.87 -2.88 -3.07
N PRO A 472 -12.58 -2.89 -2.68
CA PRO A 472 -12.04 -3.97 -1.84
C PRO A 472 -12.81 -4.13 -0.53
N GLY A 473 -12.65 -5.25 0.16
CA GLY A 473 -13.37 -5.46 1.41
C GLY A 473 -12.69 -6.42 2.37
N PHE A 474 -13.35 -6.60 3.50
CA PHE A 474 -13.04 -7.60 4.52
C PHE A 474 -14.35 -7.98 5.22
N LEU A 475 -14.35 -9.10 5.94
CA LEU A 475 -15.52 -9.55 6.66
C LEU A 475 -15.31 -9.38 8.16
N LEU A 476 -16.26 -8.74 8.84
CA LEU A 476 -16.35 -8.75 10.29
C LEU A 476 -17.31 -9.83 10.75
N THR A 477 -16.92 -10.52 11.80
CA THR A 477 -17.72 -11.56 12.44
C THR A 477 -17.73 -11.35 13.94
N SER A 478 -18.93 -11.25 14.48
CA SER A 478 -19.20 -11.17 15.91
C SER A 478 -19.61 -12.53 16.42
N LEU A 479 -18.88 -13.04 17.42
CA LEU A 479 -19.11 -14.35 18.00
C LEU A 479 -19.59 -14.23 19.43
N TRP A 480 -20.74 -14.83 19.75
CA TRP A 480 -21.22 -14.87 21.12
C TRP A 480 -21.84 -16.23 21.45
N ASN A 481 -21.04 -17.10 22.06
CA ASN A 481 -21.45 -18.41 22.55
C ASN A 481 -21.08 -18.56 24.04
N PRO A 482 -21.94 -18.14 24.98
CA PRO A 482 -21.66 -18.25 26.41
C PRO A 482 -21.83 -19.70 26.88
N ILE A 483 -20.79 -20.24 27.50
CA ILE A 483 -20.72 -21.63 27.97
C ILE A 483 -20.48 -21.68 29.47
N ASP A 484 -20.84 -22.78 30.12
CA ASP A 484 -20.36 -23.13 31.45
C ASP A 484 -18.91 -23.64 31.35
N PRO A 485 -17.92 -22.97 31.97
CA PRO A 485 -16.52 -23.40 31.90
C PRO A 485 -16.25 -24.81 32.44
N ILE A 486 -17.10 -25.35 33.31
CA ILE A 486 -16.91 -26.67 33.92
C ILE A 486 -17.38 -27.78 32.98
N THR A 487 -18.57 -27.64 32.43
CA THR A 487 -19.21 -28.66 31.59
C THR A 487 -18.94 -28.47 30.11
N GLY A 488 -18.64 -27.24 29.69
CA GLY A 488 -18.58 -26.83 28.29
C GLY A 488 -19.94 -26.69 27.62
N GLU A 489 -21.04 -26.88 28.36
CA GLU A 489 -22.39 -26.79 27.81
C GLU A 489 -22.79 -25.33 27.58
N THR A 490 -23.54 -25.08 26.51
CA THR A 490 -24.07 -23.74 26.22
C THR A 490 -25.08 -23.32 27.29
N THR A 491 -24.96 -22.09 27.76
CA THR A 491 -25.90 -21.49 28.72
C THR A 491 -27.11 -20.86 28.03
N GLN A 492 -27.09 -20.78 26.69
CA GLN A 492 -28.20 -20.27 25.89
C GLN A 492 -29.22 -21.34 25.53
N LYS A 493 -30.43 -20.89 25.18
CA LYS A 493 -31.44 -21.75 24.54
C LYS A 493 -30.91 -22.20 23.18
N SER A 494 -31.06 -23.48 22.87
CA SER A 494 -30.44 -24.19 21.74
C SER A 494 -30.78 -23.69 20.32
N SER A 495 -31.48 -22.57 20.16
CA SER A 495 -31.93 -22.04 18.86
C SER A 495 -31.43 -20.63 18.53
N SER A 496 -30.63 -20.00 19.38
CA SER A 496 -30.10 -18.65 19.14
C SER A 496 -28.83 -18.72 18.27
N PRO A 497 -28.69 -17.88 17.23
CA PRO A 497 -27.48 -17.84 16.42
C PRO A 497 -26.31 -17.30 17.26
N THR A 498 -25.15 -17.94 17.17
CA THR A 498 -23.93 -17.54 17.91
C THR A 498 -22.95 -16.73 17.05
N ILE A 499 -23.30 -16.48 15.79
CA ILE A 499 -22.47 -15.83 14.77
C ILE A 499 -23.30 -14.73 14.09
N GLN A 500 -22.74 -13.52 13.97
CA GLN A 500 -23.28 -12.45 13.13
C GLN A 500 -22.17 -11.92 12.20
N ASN A 501 -22.47 -11.75 10.92
CA ASN A 501 -21.51 -11.34 9.90
C ASN A 501 -21.84 -9.94 9.36
N HIS A 502 -20.81 -9.20 8.97
CA HIS A 502 -20.94 -7.89 8.35
C HIS A 502 -19.83 -7.66 7.31
N LEU A 503 -20.22 -7.48 6.04
CA LEU A 503 -19.30 -7.12 4.96
C LEU A 503 -18.90 -5.64 5.07
N CYS A 504 -17.59 -5.39 5.13
CA CYS A 504 -17.03 -4.06 5.16
C CYS A 504 -16.33 -3.73 3.84
N LEU A 505 -16.82 -2.70 3.16
CA LEU A 505 -16.23 -2.20 1.92
C LEU A 505 -15.24 -1.08 2.20
N LEU A 506 -14.13 -1.10 1.47
CA LEU A 506 -13.04 -0.15 1.52
C LEU A 506 -13.09 0.83 0.33
N PRO A 507 -12.33 1.94 0.40
CA PRO A 507 -12.39 2.99 -0.62
C PRO A 507 -11.96 2.53 -2.02
N ASP A 508 -12.62 3.07 -3.03
CA ASP A 508 -12.25 2.91 -4.42
C ASP A 508 -10.98 3.71 -4.77
N GLN A 509 -9.83 3.02 -4.72
CA GLN A 509 -8.53 3.62 -4.98
C GLN A 509 -8.39 4.19 -6.39
N LEU A 510 -8.96 3.53 -7.40
CA LEU A 510 -8.90 4.00 -8.78
C LEU A 510 -9.78 5.24 -8.98
N GLY A 511 -10.93 5.31 -8.31
CA GLY A 511 -11.79 6.50 -8.24
C GLY A 511 -11.09 7.69 -7.60
N ILE A 512 -10.35 7.48 -6.51
CA ILE A 512 -9.53 8.51 -5.87
C ILE A 512 -8.48 9.05 -6.85
N PHE A 513 -7.77 8.17 -7.57
CA PHE A 513 -6.81 8.59 -8.59
C PHE A 513 -7.44 9.35 -9.75
N ILE A 514 -8.60 8.92 -10.26
CA ILE A 514 -9.34 9.65 -11.29
C ILE A 514 -9.73 11.04 -10.78
N HIS A 515 -10.21 11.14 -9.53
CA HIS A 515 -10.52 12.42 -8.91
C HIS A 515 -9.30 13.34 -8.85
N TYR A 516 -8.14 12.82 -8.45
CA TYR A 516 -6.88 13.59 -8.47
C TYR A 516 -6.53 14.09 -9.87
N LEU A 517 -6.72 13.28 -10.91
CA LEU A 517 -6.50 13.69 -12.30
C LEU A 517 -7.48 14.78 -12.74
N CYS A 518 -8.75 14.70 -12.34
CA CYS A 518 -9.74 15.75 -12.59
C CYS A 518 -9.36 17.08 -11.93
N ILE A 519 -8.96 17.05 -10.65
CA ILE A 519 -8.52 18.24 -9.91
C ILE A 519 -7.23 18.81 -10.51
N LEU A 520 -6.33 17.97 -11.02
CA LEU A 520 -5.14 18.39 -11.77
C LEU A 520 -5.50 19.11 -13.07
N GLY A 521 -6.41 18.55 -13.88
CA GLY A 521 -6.90 19.18 -15.10
C GLY A 521 -7.56 20.54 -14.84
N LEU A 522 -8.38 20.62 -13.79
CA LEU A 522 -9.01 21.87 -13.35
C LEU A 522 -7.94 22.90 -12.91
N SER A 523 -6.98 22.48 -12.11
CA SER A 523 -5.88 23.34 -11.63
C SER A 523 -5.07 23.93 -12.78
N ILE A 524 -4.69 23.09 -13.76
CA ILE A 524 -3.94 23.52 -14.95
C ILE A 524 -4.75 24.56 -15.73
N THR A 525 -6.05 24.31 -15.92
CA THR A 525 -6.95 25.22 -16.65
C THR A 525 -7.06 26.58 -15.96
N ILE A 526 -7.25 26.60 -14.64
CA ILE A 526 -7.36 27.84 -13.86
C ILE A 526 -6.03 28.62 -13.90
N LEU A 527 -4.88 27.94 -13.75
CA LEU A 527 -3.57 28.59 -13.79
C LEU A 527 -3.26 29.15 -15.19
N LEU A 528 -3.68 28.46 -16.25
CA LEU A 528 -3.54 28.94 -17.62
C LEU A 528 -4.41 30.18 -17.84
N ALA A 529 -5.68 30.15 -17.40
CA ALA A 529 -6.58 31.29 -17.46
C ALA A 529 -6.03 32.49 -16.66
N GLN A 530 -5.45 32.25 -15.48
CA GLN A 530 -4.79 33.28 -14.68
C GLN A 530 -3.57 33.87 -15.42
N ALA A 531 -2.74 33.05 -16.05
CA ALA A 531 -1.57 33.50 -16.80
C ALA A 531 -1.98 34.32 -18.03
N LEU A 532 -3.04 33.92 -18.73
CA LEU A 532 -3.64 34.68 -19.83
C LEU A 532 -4.19 36.02 -19.32
N TYR A 533 -5.02 36.00 -18.28
CA TYR A 533 -5.62 37.22 -17.72
C TYR A 533 -4.56 38.23 -17.28
N THR A 534 -3.57 37.79 -16.51
CA THR A 534 -2.49 38.66 -16.03
C THR A 534 -1.63 39.23 -17.16
N THR A 535 -1.47 38.52 -18.28
CA THR A 535 -0.67 38.98 -19.42
C THR A 535 -1.45 39.88 -20.38
N PHE A 536 -2.76 39.67 -20.53
CA PHE A 536 -3.59 40.41 -21.49
C PHE A 536 -4.39 41.56 -20.88
N TYR A 537 -4.74 41.50 -19.60
CA TYR A 537 -5.64 42.46 -18.93
C TYR A 537 -5.02 43.23 -17.77
N SER A 538 -3.77 42.96 -17.37
CA SER A 538 -3.09 43.86 -16.43
C SER A 538 -2.76 45.17 -17.15
N PRO A 539 -3.27 46.33 -16.70
CA PRO A 539 -2.83 47.60 -17.26
C PRO A 539 -1.32 47.73 -17.04
N GLU A 540 -0.56 48.10 -18.08
CA GLU A 540 0.81 48.56 -17.92
C GLU A 540 0.80 49.68 -16.88
N LEU A 541 1.22 49.40 -15.64
CA LEU A 541 1.61 50.44 -14.71
C LEU A 541 2.73 51.22 -15.40
N PRO A 542 2.60 52.54 -15.61
CA PRO A 542 3.59 53.31 -16.34
C PRO A 542 4.94 53.12 -15.68
N THR A 543 5.93 52.68 -16.46
CA THR A 543 7.30 52.50 -16.03
C THR A 543 7.81 53.78 -15.34
N PRO A 544 8.60 53.71 -14.25
CA PRO A 544 9.12 54.89 -13.54
C PRO A 544 10.00 55.86 -14.34
N ARG A 545 10.19 55.64 -15.66
CA ARG A 545 11.07 56.43 -16.52
C ARG A 545 10.53 57.80 -16.92
N GLU A 546 9.29 58.14 -16.56
CA GLU A 546 8.71 59.46 -16.86
C GLU A 546 8.82 60.50 -15.73
N ARG A 547 9.50 60.21 -14.62
CA ARG A 547 9.75 61.19 -13.53
C ARG A 547 11.06 61.98 -13.64
N LEU A 548 11.79 61.87 -14.75
CA LEU A 548 13.01 62.64 -15.00
C LEU A 548 12.85 63.51 -16.25
N ARG A 549 11.90 64.45 -16.21
CA ARG A 549 12.02 65.70 -16.97
C ARG A 549 12.22 66.83 -15.95
N PRO A 550 13.38 67.51 -15.93
CA PRO A 550 13.49 68.74 -15.16
C PRO A 550 12.53 69.80 -15.73
N PRO A 551 11.88 70.61 -14.89
CA PRO A 551 11.04 71.72 -15.36
C PRO A 551 11.92 72.78 -16.05
N PRO A 552 11.38 73.55 -17.02
CA PRO A 552 12.14 74.63 -17.65
C PRO A 552 12.50 75.69 -16.60
N LEU A 553 13.78 76.08 -16.57
CA LEU A 553 14.31 77.13 -15.71
C LEU A 553 13.58 78.45 -16.00
N ARG A 554 12.98 79.00 -14.94
CA ARG A 554 12.35 80.31 -14.90
C ARG A 554 13.47 81.36 -14.84
N GLU A 555 13.64 82.12 -15.91
CA GLU A 555 14.53 83.29 -15.95
C GLU A 555 14.17 84.25 -14.81
N THR A 556 15.14 84.54 -13.97
CA THR A 556 15.07 85.59 -12.95
C THR A 556 16.08 86.67 -13.36
N HIS A 557 15.54 87.83 -13.74
CA HIS A 557 16.26 89.06 -14.03
C HIS A 557 17.03 89.57 -12.80
N LEU A 558 18.27 90.02 -13.01
CA LEU A 558 18.96 91.01 -12.19
C LEU A 558 19.72 92.02 -13.09
N PRO A 559 19.93 93.27 -12.63
CA PRO A 559 20.01 94.48 -13.47
C PRO A 559 21.42 94.85 -13.97
N PRO A 560 21.56 95.88 -14.84
CA PRO A 560 22.70 96.06 -15.73
C PRO A 560 23.90 96.79 -15.11
N GLN A 561 25.10 96.51 -15.61
CA GLN A 561 26.29 97.35 -15.44
C GLN A 561 26.78 97.95 -16.77
N PRO A 562 27.48 99.11 -16.75
CA PRO A 562 27.63 100.04 -17.87
C PRO A 562 28.78 99.70 -18.84
N PRO A 563 28.93 100.42 -19.97
CA PRO A 563 29.62 99.91 -21.16
C PRO A 563 31.10 100.36 -21.34
N VAL A 564 31.88 99.47 -22.01
CA VAL A 564 32.91 99.72 -23.06
C VAL A 564 34.28 100.32 -22.59
N PRO A 565 35.46 100.05 -23.21
CA PRO A 565 35.70 99.63 -24.61
C PRO A 565 36.67 98.47 -24.93
N ASP A 566 36.54 98.07 -26.19
CA ASP A 566 37.44 97.26 -27.03
C ASP A 566 38.91 97.65 -27.01
N ILE A 567 39.78 96.64 -27.01
CA ILE A 567 41.11 96.71 -27.63
C ILE A 567 41.34 95.43 -28.45
N ARG A 568 41.42 95.59 -29.77
CA ARG A 568 42.01 94.64 -30.72
C ARG A 568 43.54 94.58 -30.51
N SER A 569 44.15 93.41 -30.69
CA SER A 569 45.01 93.13 -31.87
C SER A 569 45.97 91.94 -31.70
N THR A 570 46.10 91.20 -32.81
CA THR A 570 47.29 90.50 -33.36
C THR A 570 47.98 89.31 -32.65
N PHE A 571 48.00 88.18 -33.38
CA PHE A 571 48.98 87.09 -33.31
C PHE A 571 50.44 87.58 -33.51
N PRO A 572 51.48 86.87 -33.02
CA PRO A 572 52.12 85.85 -33.85
C PRO A 572 52.71 84.62 -33.12
N SER A 573 53.07 83.64 -33.95
CA SER A 573 53.81 82.40 -33.72
C SER A 573 55.19 82.58 -33.07
N GLY A 574 55.70 81.52 -32.42
CA GLY A 574 57.12 81.37 -32.13
C GLY A 574 57.43 80.31 -31.08
N GLY A 575 58.02 79.19 -31.49
CA GLY A 575 58.40 78.08 -30.61
C GLY A 575 59.88 78.06 -30.21
N LEU A 576 60.22 76.91 -29.59
CA LEU A 576 61.53 76.29 -29.34
C LEU A 576 62.15 76.45 -27.93
N ILE A 577 62.39 75.28 -27.30
CA ILE A 577 63.67 74.63 -26.89
C ILE A 577 63.40 73.97 -25.53
N GLY A 578 63.32 72.65 -25.42
CA GLY A 578 64.39 71.63 -25.47
C GLY A 578 63.86 70.41 -24.70
N ARG A 579 64.33 69.17 -24.83
CA ARG A 579 65.64 68.66 -25.23
C ARG A 579 65.45 67.16 -25.53
N ALA A 580 66.17 66.69 -26.54
CA ALA A 580 66.20 65.32 -27.02
C ALA A 580 66.97 64.36 -26.09
N GLY A 581 66.80 63.06 -26.31
CA GLY A 581 67.59 61.99 -25.70
C GLY A 581 67.03 60.58 -25.97
N ILE A 582 66.91 60.17 -27.24
CA ILE A 582 67.71 59.09 -27.87
C ILE A 582 67.08 57.68 -27.74
N SER A 583 66.58 57.21 -28.88
CA SER A 583 66.27 55.83 -29.32
C SER A 583 67.58 55.11 -29.73
N PRO A 584 67.63 53.95 -30.43
CA PRO A 584 66.76 52.77 -30.53
C PRO A 584 67.61 51.45 -30.47
N SER A 585 67.07 50.22 -30.59
CA SER A 585 66.98 49.43 -31.84
C SER A 585 67.22 47.91 -31.58
N PRO A 586 66.92 47.00 -32.54
CA PRO A 586 66.33 45.67 -32.33
C PRO A 586 67.17 44.51 -32.95
N ARG A 587 66.64 43.27 -32.99
CA ARG A 587 67.01 42.14 -33.92
C ARG A 587 66.00 40.97 -33.72
N HIS A 588 65.20 40.52 -34.71
CA HIS A 588 65.44 39.65 -35.89
C HIS A 588 65.81 38.16 -35.61
N TYR A 589 64.82 37.25 -35.81
CA TYR A 589 64.75 35.93 -36.54
C TYR A 589 65.95 34.92 -36.58
N PRO A 590 65.86 33.65 -37.10
CA PRO A 590 64.73 32.76 -37.51
C PRO A 590 64.91 31.21 -37.23
N SER A 591 63.92 30.41 -37.70
CA SER A 591 64.05 29.11 -38.42
C SER A 591 63.80 27.76 -37.70
N GLY A 592 63.18 26.82 -38.45
CA GLY A 592 63.10 25.37 -38.14
C GLY A 592 61.88 24.63 -38.71
N LYS A 593 61.99 24.08 -39.94
CA LYS A 593 61.06 23.18 -40.67
C LYS A 593 61.29 21.68 -40.28
N PRO A 594 60.82 20.63 -41.01
CA PRO A 594 59.46 20.15 -41.38
C PRO A 594 59.27 18.61 -41.17
N TYR A 595 58.09 18.01 -41.43
CA TYR A 595 57.98 16.61 -41.94
C TYR A 595 56.59 16.32 -42.58
N HIS A 596 56.56 15.24 -43.38
CA HIS A 596 55.80 14.95 -44.61
C HIS A 596 54.31 14.54 -44.57
N ASP A 597 53.65 14.89 -45.69
CA ASP A 597 52.67 14.18 -46.55
C ASP A 597 52.15 12.77 -46.19
N THR A 598 50.85 12.52 -46.42
CA THR A 598 50.38 11.74 -47.61
C THR A 598 48.84 11.62 -47.78
N TYR A 599 48.40 11.89 -49.03
CA TYR A 599 47.35 11.26 -49.84
C TYR A 599 45.82 11.53 -49.72
N ARG A 600 45.29 11.90 -50.91
CA ARG A 600 43.99 11.57 -51.57
C ARG A 600 42.76 12.39 -51.10
N GLY A 601 42.04 13.16 -51.92
CA GLY A 601 41.92 13.28 -53.37
C GLY A 601 40.50 12.91 -53.84
N LEU A 602 39.75 13.95 -54.25
CA LEU A 602 38.61 13.99 -55.21
C LEU A 602 37.24 14.46 -54.68
N ASP A 603 37.00 15.75 -54.92
CA ASP A 603 35.88 16.40 -55.62
C ASP A 603 34.42 16.14 -55.23
N GLY A 604 33.78 17.25 -54.83
CA GLY A 604 32.34 17.45 -54.76
C GLY A 604 32.07 18.91 -54.41
N ASP A 605 31.76 19.71 -55.43
CA ASP A 605 31.60 21.17 -55.41
C ASP A 605 30.62 21.71 -54.36
N ASP A 606 31.09 22.63 -53.52
CA ASP A 606 30.26 23.49 -52.67
C ASP A 606 30.53 24.97 -52.98
N VAL A 607 29.45 25.66 -53.33
CA VAL A 607 29.41 27.08 -53.68
C VAL A 607 29.69 27.93 -52.44
N VAL A 608 30.82 28.64 -52.46
CA VAL A 608 31.15 29.72 -51.52
C VAL A 608 30.24 30.92 -51.73
N SER A 609 29.59 31.38 -50.66
CA SER A 609 29.27 32.81 -50.51
C SER A 609 29.69 33.29 -49.12
N THR A 610 30.65 34.20 -49.15
CA THR A 610 31.24 34.92 -48.03
C THR A 610 30.29 36.02 -47.53
N LYS A 611 30.12 36.13 -46.21
CA LYS A 611 30.23 37.39 -45.45
C LYS A 611 29.78 37.20 -44.00
N ASP A 612 30.75 37.08 -43.12
CA ASP A 612 30.59 37.27 -41.69
C ASP A 612 31.00 38.71 -41.33
N LYS A 613 30.01 39.59 -41.13
CA LYS A 613 30.11 40.86 -40.38
C LYS A 613 28.70 41.29 -39.96
N GLY A 614 28.29 40.88 -38.76
CA GLY A 614 27.04 41.31 -38.12
C GLY A 614 27.28 41.82 -36.71
N LEU A 615 27.39 43.14 -36.57
CA LEU A 615 27.49 43.88 -35.31
C LEU A 615 26.40 43.51 -34.29
N TYR A 616 26.81 43.59 -33.02
CA TYR A 616 25.98 43.75 -31.82
C TYR A 616 24.72 44.58 -32.12
N ARG A 617 23.55 43.93 -32.13
CA ARG A 617 22.24 44.60 -32.23
C ARG A 617 21.58 44.48 -30.84
N PRO A 618 21.25 45.59 -30.15
CA PRO A 618 20.49 45.49 -28.92
C PRO A 618 19.12 44.88 -29.24
N ALA A 619 18.70 43.91 -28.43
CA ALA A 619 17.44 43.20 -28.57
C ALA A 619 16.28 44.22 -28.63
N VAL A 620 15.78 44.46 -29.84
CA VAL A 620 14.51 45.16 -30.05
C VAL A 620 13.46 44.33 -29.35
N ALA A 621 12.82 44.90 -28.33
CA ALA A 621 11.68 44.30 -27.65
C ALA A 621 10.68 43.87 -28.73
N ALA A 622 10.47 42.57 -28.88
CA ALA A 622 9.51 42.02 -29.82
C ALA A 622 8.12 42.49 -29.39
N LYS A 623 7.65 43.62 -29.91
CA LYS A 623 6.24 44.00 -29.86
C LYS A 623 5.51 43.04 -30.79
N GLY A 624 4.72 42.13 -30.23
CA GLY A 624 3.94 41.19 -31.02
C GLY A 624 3.41 40.01 -30.20
N VAL A 625 2.43 39.31 -30.77
CA VAL A 625 1.76 38.12 -30.20
C VAL A 625 2.77 37.11 -29.64
N ARG A 626 3.92 36.94 -30.32
CA ARG A 626 5.00 36.02 -29.91
C ARG A 626 5.67 36.38 -28.57
N ALA A 627 5.77 37.65 -28.20
CA ALA A 627 6.33 38.03 -26.89
C ALA A 627 5.30 37.86 -25.77
N LYS A 628 4.02 38.12 -26.06
CA LYS A 628 2.93 37.87 -25.11
C LYS A 628 2.77 36.38 -24.82
N THR A 629 2.87 35.51 -25.84
CA THR A 629 2.81 34.05 -25.64
C THR A 629 3.98 33.53 -24.79
N VAL A 630 5.20 34.02 -25.00
CA VAL A 630 6.36 33.67 -24.15
C VAL A 630 6.17 34.13 -22.71
N LEU A 631 5.56 35.30 -22.49
CA LEU A 631 5.28 35.83 -21.16
C LEU A 631 4.17 35.03 -20.44
N VAL A 632 3.10 34.67 -21.15
CA VAL A 632 2.04 33.77 -20.64
C VAL A 632 2.66 32.45 -20.21
N TRP A 633 3.46 31.83 -21.09
CA TRP A 633 4.10 30.53 -20.80
C TRP A 633 5.00 30.60 -19.56
N ARG A 634 5.88 31.62 -19.47
CA ARG A 634 6.74 31.81 -18.29
C ARG A 634 5.95 32.01 -17.00
N THR A 635 4.85 32.77 -17.06
CA THR A 635 3.99 33.04 -15.91
C THR A 635 3.26 31.77 -15.48
N PHE A 636 2.67 31.04 -16.44
CA PHE A 636 2.02 29.77 -16.23
C PHE A 636 2.96 28.74 -15.58
N VAL A 637 4.15 28.52 -16.16
CA VAL A 637 5.15 27.58 -15.62
C VAL A 637 5.57 27.96 -14.19
N ARG A 638 5.72 29.26 -13.89
CA ARG A 638 6.05 29.72 -12.53
C ARG A 638 4.93 29.41 -11.54
N LEU A 639 3.67 29.65 -11.93
CA LEU A 639 2.51 29.36 -11.09
C LEU A 639 2.37 27.86 -10.84
N VAL A 640 2.44 27.04 -11.91
CA VAL A 640 2.39 25.58 -11.82
C VAL A 640 3.50 25.07 -10.91
N ARG A 641 4.74 25.54 -11.09
CA ARG A 641 5.87 25.13 -10.24
C ARG A 641 5.65 25.50 -8.77
N SER A 642 5.14 26.69 -8.49
CA SER A 642 4.86 27.13 -7.12
C SER A 642 3.81 26.25 -6.44
N VAL A 643 2.71 25.96 -7.14
CA VAL A 643 1.65 25.07 -6.64
C VAL A 643 2.18 23.65 -6.46
N ALA A 644 2.88 23.11 -7.47
CA ALA A 644 3.41 21.75 -7.46
C ALA A 644 4.38 21.53 -6.30
N ILE A 645 5.27 22.48 -6.00
CA ILE A 645 6.20 22.37 -4.85
C ILE A 645 5.43 22.25 -3.53
N ALA A 646 4.40 23.06 -3.32
CA ALA A 646 3.60 23.01 -2.10
C ALA A 646 2.80 21.70 -1.99
N VAL A 647 2.10 21.33 -3.06
CA VAL A 647 1.24 20.14 -3.11
C VAL A 647 2.04 18.86 -2.99
N LEU A 648 3.13 18.71 -3.76
CA LEU A 648 4.00 17.52 -3.67
C LEU A 648 4.72 17.44 -2.33
N GLY A 649 5.05 18.58 -1.71
CA GLY A 649 5.58 18.61 -0.35
C GLY A 649 4.61 18.00 0.66
N VAL A 650 3.33 18.39 0.62
CA VAL A 650 2.30 17.81 1.48
C VAL A 650 2.01 16.36 1.14
N TYR A 651 1.90 16.03 -0.15
CA TYR A 651 1.75 14.66 -0.63
C TYR A 651 2.84 13.75 -0.06
N PHE A 652 4.11 14.18 -0.15
CA PHE A 652 5.24 13.42 0.40
C PHE A 652 5.13 13.23 1.91
N VAL A 653 4.69 14.24 2.67
CA VAL A 653 4.51 14.11 4.13
C VAL A 653 3.36 13.16 4.47
N LEU A 654 2.22 13.26 3.77
CA LEU A 654 1.03 12.46 4.05
C LEU A 654 1.19 10.99 3.66
N ILE A 655 1.92 10.72 2.57
CA ILE A 655 1.94 9.43 1.88
C ILE A 655 3.31 8.75 2.00
N TRP A 656 4.42 9.48 1.91
CA TRP A 656 5.75 8.87 1.81
C TRP A 656 6.40 8.54 3.16
N ARG A 657 5.87 9.05 4.29
CA ARG A 657 6.40 8.79 5.63
C ARG A 657 5.74 7.59 6.35
N TRP A 658 4.90 6.81 5.67
CA TRP A 658 4.11 5.72 6.28
C TRP A 658 4.47 4.34 5.74
#